data_AF-A0A319AFM5-F1
#
_entry.id   AF-A0A319AFM5-F1
#
_cell.length_a   1.000
_cell.length_b   1.000
_cell.length_c   1.000
_cell.angle_alpha   90.00
_cell.angle_beta   90.00
_cell.angle_gamma   90.00
#
_symmetry.space_group_name_H-M   'P 1'
#
loop_
_entity.id
_entity.type
_entity.pdbx_description
1 polymer ?
#
loop_
_entity_poly.entity_id
_entity_poly.type
_entity_poly.pdbx_seq_one_letter_code
_entity_poly.pdbx_strand_id
1 'polypeptide(L)'
;MIKMKLVNLNPARCCLAALVRLRASPLEFFDYCWDFTRRYFFALTLIALFGAKLLHLYAHIHSLPPSKFLLWGVTFFFQDVVLVLLVRILTQKQPWRSVAAISALIVVPFSLIMSGMTAANTSFYVFTGAEIHWRQATTFHHDAAAMRTLLTGLTGFLIVEGILLTVAWFAAAPLHRALGGILSILAQPFRCCASCVRAWIPKTTSLRDPERYDHVSEDDYLDDKSDDGSSIYLLEPYGAVAPPRHGGHSLARRLAVWIPFVGLFLLRVVRPWDPAYMFLSEALPVAPFLGHHRVSPVRAEGLPGDYGWLEGQTALERPPQWSWLPKKPLAGFEDWNHSDKFHPPPLHYDPNRDPLHISNLRSPLLDPLHDALSGGNVNIKHVILLKLESTRGDVFPLKNGTFMWDRIAESYPDQNIPKDVRKRIANLTRTAEWLTGFDAGFKHDMVKDYGRRSYGGLSASNAFTTGTYTLKSLVGTLCGVTPLVADFNREYENHIYQPCMPHVLAALNQLPDVRANNTSTDYRTWPWHSVWMQSVTDSYDNQDKLTPKLGYFDVVTKESMENPKAKHYPVKEKEVNYYGYPDKVLGDYVRDAIDAAEKNHTRLFLTHLTGTTHHHWGLPNDTYESIVGSTSSGHNNDLNRYLNTIGYIDEWLEEILGILNEKTIINETLLVMAGDHGLSLPNDGGVTPYDNPHVGSFHVPLLFAHPHLPQVEVTTPVISQQILPTILDLLIQSHSLGPDSSHAAQDLLSMYEGQSMIRPQITEKDGRQNWQFTVMNTGGSWLAVRSAAHPSYRLVIPLVDDVEWRFTDLAQDPIELHPVKDFNLVDLAKTLEADYNPEVVDWVRDAAHVAEWWVTENWMRYRYRGRGKGKEKKKD
;
A
#
# COMPACT_ATOMS: atom_id res chain seq x y z
N MET A 1 28.87 -18.55 -42.92
CA MET A 1 29.80 -17.40 -43.02
C MET A 1 29.02 -16.21 -43.61
N ILE A 2 28.25 -15.51 -42.77
CA ILE A 2 27.34 -14.44 -43.18
C ILE A 2 28.02 -13.10 -42.85
N LYS A 3 28.42 -12.36 -43.89
CA LYS A 3 28.94 -11.00 -43.73
C LYS A 3 27.78 -10.07 -43.37
N MET A 4 27.70 -9.71 -42.09
CA MET A 4 26.90 -8.59 -41.58
C MET A 4 27.51 -7.31 -42.16
N LYS A 5 26.84 -6.68 -43.14
CA LYS A 5 27.14 -5.31 -43.55
C LYS A 5 26.45 -4.38 -42.56
N LEU A 6 27.23 -3.78 -41.65
CA LEU A 6 26.81 -2.60 -40.90
C LEU A 6 26.47 -1.48 -41.90
N VAL A 7 25.20 -1.09 -41.96
CA VAL A 7 24.75 0.10 -42.68
C VAL A 7 25.04 1.31 -41.81
N ASN A 8 26.02 2.11 -42.24
CA ASN A 8 26.34 3.40 -41.66
C ASN A 8 25.24 4.41 -42.04
N LEU A 9 24.19 4.50 -41.24
CA LEU A 9 23.24 5.62 -41.28
C LEU A 9 23.95 6.83 -40.68
N ASN A 10 24.44 7.75 -41.53
CA ASN A 10 25.08 8.97 -41.06
C ASN A 10 24.00 10.00 -40.69
N PRO A 11 23.70 10.24 -39.40
CA PRO A 11 22.57 11.09 -38.96
C PRO A 11 22.75 12.55 -39.42
N ALA A 12 24.00 12.96 -39.61
CA ALA A 12 24.38 14.33 -39.96
C ALA A 12 23.81 14.81 -41.30
N ARG A 13 23.61 13.92 -42.30
CA ARG A 13 23.07 14.32 -43.62
C ARG A 13 21.56 14.60 -43.59
N CYS A 14 20.79 13.84 -42.81
CA CYS A 14 19.35 14.12 -42.62
C CYS A 14 19.14 15.38 -41.78
N CYS A 15 19.97 15.62 -40.76
CA CYS A 15 19.93 16.83 -39.96
C CYS A 15 20.28 18.09 -40.78
N LEU A 16 21.26 18.02 -41.68
CA LEU A 16 21.66 19.17 -42.52
C LEU A 16 20.54 19.59 -43.49
N ALA A 17 19.88 18.64 -44.15
CA ALA A 17 18.76 18.92 -45.06
C ALA A 17 17.54 19.48 -44.33
N ALA A 18 17.27 19.00 -43.11
CA ALA A 18 16.21 19.52 -42.26
C ALA A 18 16.52 20.93 -41.75
N LEU A 19 17.77 21.22 -41.34
CA LEU A 19 18.23 22.55 -40.90
C LEU A 19 18.18 23.59 -42.02
N VAL A 20 18.53 23.21 -43.25
CA VAL A 20 18.43 24.10 -44.43
C VAL A 20 16.98 24.46 -44.74
N ARG A 21 16.05 23.51 -44.63
CA ARG A 21 14.61 23.74 -44.85
C ARG A 21 13.93 24.52 -43.72
N LEU A 22 14.35 24.32 -42.47
CA LEU A 22 13.92 25.13 -41.31
C LEU A 22 14.24 26.62 -41.54
N ARG A 23 15.39 26.90 -42.18
CA ARG A 23 15.86 28.25 -42.50
C ARG A 23 15.11 28.88 -43.68
N ALA A 24 14.49 28.08 -44.55
CA ALA A 24 13.77 28.53 -45.74
C ALA A 24 12.28 28.78 -45.48
N SER A 25 11.59 27.86 -44.78
CA SER A 25 10.19 28.01 -44.38
C SER A 25 9.83 27.03 -43.25
N PRO A 26 9.31 27.51 -42.11
CA PRO A 26 8.81 26.64 -41.04
C PRO A 26 7.74 25.63 -41.51
N LEU A 27 6.98 25.99 -42.55
CA LEU A 27 5.93 25.15 -43.12
C LEU A 27 6.48 24.00 -43.97
N GLU A 28 7.53 24.24 -44.76
CA GLU A 28 8.18 23.20 -45.56
C GLU A 28 8.97 22.21 -44.70
N PHE A 29 9.55 22.71 -43.60
CA PHE A 29 10.16 21.87 -42.58
C PHE A 29 9.13 20.94 -41.93
N PHE A 30 7.95 21.46 -41.57
CA PHE A 30 6.87 20.64 -41.03
C PHE A 30 6.43 19.54 -41.99
N ASP A 31 6.15 19.89 -43.26
CA ASP A 31 5.70 18.92 -44.27
C ASP A 31 6.74 17.80 -44.48
N TYR A 32 8.03 18.14 -44.51
CA TYR A 32 9.12 17.18 -44.65
C TYR A 32 9.27 16.27 -43.43
N CYS A 33 9.26 16.85 -42.22
CA CYS A 33 9.40 16.09 -40.99
C CYS A 33 8.18 15.21 -40.70
N TRP A 34 6.96 15.72 -40.93
CA TRP A 34 5.71 15.04 -40.63
C TRP A 34 5.50 13.75 -41.42
N ASP A 35 5.98 13.68 -42.66
CA ASP A 35 5.80 12.48 -43.50
C ASP A 35 6.49 11.24 -42.90
N PHE A 36 7.67 11.46 -42.29
CA PHE A 36 8.41 10.44 -41.56
C PHE A 36 7.89 10.28 -40.13
N THR A 37 7.77 11.37 -39.37
CA THR A 37 7.46 11.31 -37.93
C THR A 37 6.07 10.76 -37.64
N ARG A 38 5.07 10.98 -38.51
CA ARG A 38 3.74 10.39 -38.32
C ARG A 38 3.76 8.86 -38.30
N ARG A 39 4.64 8.23 -39.09
CA ARG A 39 4.77 6.76 -39.16
C ARG A 39 5.47 6.24 -37.91
N TYR A 40 6.48 6.98 -37.46
CA TYR A 40 7.23 6.70 -36.23
C TYR A 40 6.32 6.76 -35.00
N PHE A 41 5.64 7.89 -34.78
CA PHE A 41 4.77 8.08 -33.60
C PHE A 41 3.54 7.17 -33.62
N PHE A 42 3.04 6.79 -34.79
CA PHE A 42 2.03 5.73 -34.92
C PHE A 42 2.56 4.37 -34.40
N ALA A 43 3.75 3.96 -34.84
CA ALA A 43 4.33 2.70 -34.41
C ALA A 43 4.72 2.70 -32.93
N LEU A 44 5.24 3.82 -32.42
CA LEU A 44 5.52 3.99 -31.00
C LEU A 44 4.25 3.80 -30.17
N THR A 45 3.16 4.46 -30.56
CA THR A 45 1.85 4.33 -29.90
C THR A 45 1.33 2.90 -29.92
N LEU A 46 1.42 2.21 -31.07
CA LEU A 46 0.97 0.82 -31.22
C LEU A 46 1.74 -0.12 -30.28
N ILE A 47 3.08 -0.03 -30.31
CA ILE A 47 3.95 -0.87 -29.50
C ILE A 47 3.74 -0.59 -28.01
N ALA A 48 3.63 0.69 -27.63
CA ALA A 48 3.39 1.09 -26.25
C ALA A 48 2.02 0.56 -25.74
N LEU A 49 0.92 0.81 -26.46
CA LEU A 49 -0.41 0.34 -26.05
C LEU A 49 -0.48 -1.17 -25.89
N PHE A 50 -0.04 -1.93 -26.91
CA PHE A 50 -0.08 -3.39 -26.84
C PHE A 50 0.93 -3.95 -25.84
N GLY A 51 2.11 -3.34 -25.71
CA GLY A 51 3.10 -3.72 -24.70
C GLY A 51 2.56 -3.55 -23.28
N ALA A 52 1.96 -2.39 -22.99
CA ALA A 52 1.28 -2.14 -21.72
C ALA A 52 0.14 -3.13 -21.47
N LYS A 53 -0.71 -3.40 -22.48
CA LYS A 53 -1.82 -4.34 -22.34
C LYS A 53 -1.33 -5.78 -22.09
N LEU A 54 -0.27 -6.20 -22.78
CA LEU A 54 0.31 -7.53 -22.58
C LEU A 54 0.92 -7.67 -21.18
N LEU A 55 1.61 -6.65 -20.68
CA LEU A 55 2.12 -6.62 -19.31
C LEU A 55 0.98 -6.70 -18.29
N HIS A 56 -0.06 -5.90 -18.48
CA HIS A 56 -1.25 -5.89 -17.63
C HIS A 56 -1.96 -7.25 -17.57
N LEU A 57 -2.17 -7.87 -18.73
CA LEU A 57 -2.76 -9.21 -18.78
C LEU A 57 -1.84 -10.30 -18.22
N TYR A 58 -0.51 -10.12 -18.33
CA TYR A 58 0.47 -11.03 -17.74
C TYR A 58 0.49 -10.93 -16.22
N ALA A 59 0.48 -9.70 -15.67
CA ALA A 59 0.44 -9.45 -14.24
C ALA A 59 -0.77 -10.12 -13.57
N HIS A 60 -1.90 -10.18 -14.29
CA HIS A 60 -3.17 -10.74 -13.81
C HIS A 60 -3.56 -12.08 -14.47
N ILE A 61 -2.60 -12.81 -15.06
CA ILE A 61 -2.89 -14.05 -15.81
C ILE A 61 -3.49 -15.15 -14.93
N HIS A 62 -3.18 -15.12 -13.63
CA HIS A 62 -3.67 -16.07 -12.63
C HIS A 62 -4.86 -15.54 -11.82
N SER A 63 -5.37 -14.35 -12.15
CA SER A 63 -6.43 -13.66 -11.42
C SER A 63 -7.83 -13.89 -12.02
N LEU A 64 -7.91 -14.65 -13.11
CA LEU A 64 -9.14 -15.13 -13.71
C LEU A 64 -9.02 -16.62 -14.06
N PRO A 65 -10.12 -17.38 -13.99
CA PRO A 65 -10.15 -18.76 -14.45
C PRO A 65 -9.67 -18.88 -15.91
N PRO A 66 -8.81 -19.87 -16.25
CA PRO A 66 -8.25 -20.01 -17.59
C PRO A 66 -9.32 -20.10 -18.70
N SER A 67 -10.47 -20.70 -18.41
CA SER A 67 -11.60 -20.80 -19.34
C SER A 67 -12.19 -19.44 -19.70
N LYS A 68 -12.33 -18.53 -18.72
CA LYS A 68 -12.82 -17.16 -18.92
C LYS A 68 -11.78 -16.32 -19.65
N PHE A 69 -10.51 -16.46 -19.30
CA PHE A 69 -9.42 -15.77 -19.98
C PHE A 69 -9.32 -16.18 -21.46
N LEU A 70 -9.45 -17.47 -21.78
CA LEU A 70 -9.45 -17.95 -23.16
C LEU A 70 -10.68 -17.49 -23.96
N LEU A 71 -11.87 -17.51 -23.35
CA LEU A 71 -13.11 -17.12 -24.01
C LEU A 71 -13.19 -15.61 -24.28
N TRP A 72 -12.81 -14.80 -23.30
CA TRP A 72 -12.99 -13.34 -23.34
C TRP A 72 -11.70 -12.56 -23.59
N GLY A 73 -10.52 -13.17 -23.53
CA GLY A 73 -9.23 -12.47 -23.56
C GLY A 73 -9.04 -11.56 -24.78
N VAL A 74 -9.53 -11.97 -25.95
CA VAL A 74 -9.48 -11.15 -27.18
C VAL A 74 -10.22 -9.82 -27.00
N THR A 75 -11.29 -9.80 -26.21
CA THR A 75 -12.10 -8.59 -25.96
C THR A 75 -11.40 -7.57 -25.05
N PHE A 76 -10.36 -7.95 -24.32
CA PHE A 76 -9.60 -7.03 -23.47
C PHE A 76 -8.81 -6.00 -24.29
N PHE A 77 -8.51 -6.28 -25.55
CA PHE A 77 -7.84 -5.36 -26.47
C PHE A 77 -8.80 -4.39 -27.18
N PHE A 78 -10.11 -4.41 -26.86
CA PHE A 78 -11.10 -3.62 -27.58
C PHE A 78 -10.81 -2.11 -27.55
N GLN A 79 -10.49 -1.56 -26.36
CA GLN A 79 -10.17 -0.13 -26.23
C GLN A 79 -8.87 0.21 -26.96
N ASP A 80 -7.85 -0.64 -26.85
CA ASP A 80 -6.55 -0.46 -27.52
C ASP A 80 -6.71 -0.44 -29.04
N VAL A 81 -7.51 -1.35 -29.60
CA VAL A 81 -7.83 -1.39 -31.04
C VAL A 81 -8.53 -0.11 -31.49
N VAL A 82 -9.51 0.38 -30.73
CA VAL A 82 -10.20 1.65 -31.04
C VAL A 82 -9.22 2.82 -31.03
N LEU A 83 -8.38 2.94 -30.00
CA LEU A 83 -7.37 4.00 -29.91
C LEU A 83 -6.36 3.94 -31.06
N VAL A 84 -5.89 2.75 -31.41
CA VAL A 84 -4.97 2.54 -32.54
C VAL A 84 -5.61 2.93 -33.86
N LEU A 85 -6.89 2.62 -34.07
CA LEU A 85 -7.61 3.03 -35.28
C LEU A 85 -7.76 4.56 -35.34
N LEU A 86 -8.06 5.22 -34.21
CA LEU A 86 -8.14 6.69 -34.13
C LEU A 86 -6.79 7.35 -34.45
N VAL A 87 -5.71 6.90 -33.81
CA VAL A 87 -4.35 7.41 -34.08
C VAL A 87 -3.94 7.09 -35.53
N ARG A 88 -4.35 5.94 -36.07
CA ARG A 88 -4.11 5.60 -37.48
C ARG A 88 -4.81 6.57 -38.43
N ILE A 89 -6.04 7.00 -38.12
CA ILE A 89 -6.78 7.98 -38.91
C ILE A 89 -6.07 9.35 -38.89
N LEU A 90 -5.63 9.80 -37.71
CA LEU A 90 -4.91 11.07 -37.57
C LEU A 90 -3.55 11.07 -38.30
N THR A 91 -2.89 9.92 -38.38
CA THR A 91 -1.58 9.76 -39.05
C THR A 91 -1.66 9.45 -40.55
N GLN A 92 -2.85 9.54 -41.16
CA GLN A 92 -2.97 9.49 -42.62
C GLN A 92 -2.37 10.73 -43.31
N LYS A 93 -2.10 10.62 -44.62
CA LYS A 93 -1.86 11.82 -45.45
C LYS A 93 -3.13 12.65 -45.45
N GLN A 94 -3.11 13.78 -44.75
CA GLN A 94 -4.24 14.71 -44.69
C GLN A 94 -4.18 15.66 -45.89
N PRO A 95 -5.32 15.94 -46.54
CA PRO A 95 -5.36 16.85 -47.69
C PRO A 95 -5.12 18.31 -47.27
N TRP A 96 -5.45 18.66 -46.02
CA TRP A 96 -5.37 20.03 -45.50
C TRP A 96 -4.25 20.12 -44.47
N ARG A 97 -3.34 21.09 -44.67
CA ARG A 97 -2.19 21.31 -43.78
C ARG A 97 -2.59 21.61 -42.34
N SER A 98 -3.68 22.35 -42.12
CA SER A 98 -4.21 22.63 -40.78
C SER A 98 -4.60 21.35 -40.04
N VAL A 99 -5.22 20.39 -40.73
CA VAL A 99 -5.59 19.09 -40.17
C VAL A 99 -4.35 18.25 -39.87
N ALA A 100 -3.33 18.29 -40.72
CA ALA A 100 -2.04 17.64 -40.47
C ALA A 100 -1.33 18.22 -39.23
N ALA A 101 -1.32 19.55 -39.07
CA ALA A 101 -0.74 20.21 -37.91
C ALA A 101 -1.48 19.88 -36.61
N ILE A 102 -2.82 19.90 -36.62
CA ILE A 102 -3.63 19.48 -35.46
C ILE A 102 -3.38 18.01 -35.12
N SER A 103 -3.30 17.14 -36.15
CA SER A 103 -2.99 15.73 -35.94
C SER A 103 -1.62 15.53 -35.30
N ALA A 104 -0.61 16.32 -35.69
CA ALA A 104 0.70 16.30 -35.07
C ALA A 104 0.68 16.75 -33.61
N LEU A 105 -0.05 17.82 -33.30
CA LEU A 105 -0.22 18.33 -31.94
C LEU A 105 -0.92 17.34 -30.99
N ILE A 106 -1.73 16.43 -31.52
CA ILE A 106 -2.40 15.40 -30.72
C ILE A 106 -1.54 14.15 -30.62
N VAL A 107 -1.06 13.62 -31.76
CA VAL A 107 -0.41 12.31 -31.82
C VAL A 107 0.97 12.33 -31.19
N VAL A 108 1.76 13.40 -31.37
CA VAL A 108 3.13 13.44 -30.83
C VAL A 108 3.12 13.40 -29.29
N PRO A 109 2.42 14.30 -28.57
CA PRO A 109 2.36 14.22 -27.12
C PRO A 109 1.72 12.93 -26.63
N PHE A 110 0.62 12.50 -27.25
CA PHE A 110 -0.04 11.24 -26.87
C PHE A 110 0.91 10.04 -26.96
N SER A 111 1.67 9.92 -28.06
CA SER A 111 2.60 8.81 -28.26
C SER A 111 3.76 8.79 -27.26
N LEU A 112 4.27 9.97 -26.88
CA LEU A 112 5.36 10.11 -25.90
C LEU A 112 4.88 9.86 -24.47
N ILE A 113 3.68 10.35 -24.12
CA ILE A 113 3.04 10.04 -22.83
C ILE A 113 2.79 8.53 -22.75
N MET A 114 2.27 7.93 -23.83
CA MET A 114 2.01 6.49 -23.88
C MET A 114 3.27 5.64 -23.74
N SER A 115 4.36 5.98 -24.43
CA SER A 115 5.63 5.27 -24.28
C SER A 115 6.17 5.40 -22.87
N GLY A 116 6.19 6.62 -22.33
CA GLY A 116 6.60 6.88 -20.94
C GLY A 116 5.78 6.11 -19.91
N MET A 117 4.44 6.14 -19.99
CA MET A 117 3.59 5.37 -19.07
C MET A 117 3.86 3.86 -19.18
N THR A 118 4.06 3.34 -20.39
CA THR A 118 4.38 1.92 -20.62
C THR A 118 5.75 1.55 -20.04
N ALA A 119 6.75 2.40 -20.27
CA ALA A 119 8.10 2.24 -19.73
C ALA A 119 8.09 2.29 -18.19
N ALA A 120 7.31 3.21 -17.60
CA ALA A 120 7.15 3.32 -16.16
C ALA A 120 6.51 2.05 -15.58
N ASN A 121 5.40 1.57 -16.16
CA ASN A 121 4.72 0.37 -15.68
C ASN A 121 5.60 -0.87 -15.80
N THR A 122 6.34 -1.00 -16.92
CA THR A 122 7.27 -2.12 -17.14
C THR A 122 8.45 -2.08 -16.16
N SER A 123 9.05 -0.90 -15.97
CA SER A 123 10.16 -0.74 -15.02
C SER A 123 9.71 -1.02 -13.58
N PHE A 124 8.56 -0.49 -13.18
CA PHE A 124 7.98 -0.71 -11.87
C PHE A 124 7.68 -2.19 -11.65
N TYR A 125 6.98 -2.85 -12.59
CA TYR A 125 6.69 -4.28 -12.50
C TYR A 125 7.94 -5.16 -12.40
N VAL A 126 9.01 -4.85 -13.15
CA VAL A 126 10.27 -5.59 -13.06
C VAL A 126 10.94 -5.40 -11.70
N PHE A 127 10.76 -4.25 -11.04
CA PHE A 127 11.38 -3.94 -9.76
C PHE A 127 10.56 -4.41 -8.56
N THR A 128 9.24 -4.29 -8.61
CA THR A 128 8.33 -4.54 -7.49
C THR A 128 7.50 -5.82 -7.63
N GLY A 129 7.42 -6.39 -8.83
CA GLY A 129 6.49 -7.49 -9.14
C GLY A 129 5.02 -7.06 -9.21
N ALA A 130 4.71 -5.76 -9.02
CA ALA A 130 3.37 -5.20 -9.01
C ALA A 130 3.20 -4.15 -10.11
N GLU A 131 1.97 -3.90 -10.55
CA GLU A 131 1.67 -2.81 -11.49
C GLU A 131 1.42 -1.50 -10.75
N ILE A 132 1.60 -0.38 -11.46
CA ILE A 132 1.23 0.93 -10.93
C ILE A 132 -0.30 1.04 -10.95
N HIS A 133 -0.92 1.30 -9.79
CA HIS A 133 -2.35 1.60 -9.70
C HIS A 133 -2.65 2.99 -10.28
N TRP A 134 -2.74 3.09 -11.62
CA TRP A 134 -2.94 4.35 -12.33
C TRP A 134 -4.23 5.09 -11.97
N ARG A 135 -5.25 4.36 -11.48
CA ARG A 135 -6.49 4.95 -10.93
C ARG A 135 -6.25 5.73 -9.63
N GLN A 136 -5.21 5.38 -8.88
CA GLN A 136 -4.80 6.02 -7.62
C GLN A 136 -3.55 6.91 -7.82
N ALA A 137 -3.13 7.17 -9.06
CA ALA A 137 -1.95 7.99 -9.34
C ALA A 137 -2.01 9.40 -8.73
N THR A 138 -3.21 9.93 -8.46
CA THR A 138 -3.37 11.21 -7.77
C THR A 138 -3.00 11.17 -6.29
N THR A 139 -2.96 10.02 -5.64
CA THR A 139 -2.59 9.91 -4.21
C THR A 139 -1.23 9.28 -4.00
N PHE A 140 -0.71 8.56 -5.00
CA PHE A 140 0.61 7.92 -4.98
C PHE A 140 1.78 8.87 -4.62
N HIS A 141 1.69 10.15 -4.99
CA HIS A 141 2.72 11.14 -4.69
C HIS A 141 2.79 11.57 -3.21
N HIS A 142 1.80 11.20 -2.39
CA HIS A 142 1.80 11.49 -0.97
C HIS A 142 2.73 10.58 -0.17
N ASP A 143 3.07 9.38 -0.67
CA ASP A 143 3.99 8.49 0.01
C ASP A 143 5.43 8.65 -0.48
N ALA A 144 6.32 9.11 0.41
CA ALA A 144 7.71 9.41 0.06
C ALA A 144 8.52 8.14 -0.27
N ALA A 145 8.20 7.00 0.38
CA ALA A 145 8.84 5.72 0.10
C ALA A 145 8.42 5.20 -1.29
N ALA A 146 7.13 5.23 -1.62
CA ALA A 146 6.60 4.87 -2.92
C ALA A 146 7.14 5.78 -4.04
N MET A 147 7.21 7.10 -3.79
CA MET A 147 7.82 8.05 -4.72
C MET A 147 9.31 7.77 -4.95
N ARG A 148 10.06 7.49 -3.90
CA ARG A 148 11.48 7.18 -4.02
C ARG A 148 11.70 5.83 -4.70
N THR A 149 10.81 4.85 -4.48
CA THR A 149 10.80 3.56 -5.20
C THR A 149 10.54 3.75 -6.69
N LEU A 150 9.61 4.64 -7.06
CA LEU A 150 9.40 5.03 -8.46
C LEU A 150 10.66 5.67 -9.05
N LEU A 151 11.32 6.56 -8.30
CA LEU A 151 12.56 7.22 -8.73
C LEU A 151 13.76 6.27 -8.81
N THR A 152 13.85 5.24 -7.96
CA THR A 152 14.87 4.20 -8.11
C THR A 152 14.65 3.36 -9.38
N GLY A 153 13.39 3.24 -9.82
CA GLY A 153 13.00 2.68 -11.11
C GLY A 153 13.35 3.55 -12.32
N LEU A 154 13.92 4.76 -12.14
CA LEU A 154 14.24 5.69 -13.24
C LEU A 154 15.24 5.09 -14.23
N THR A 155 16.25 4.34 -13.74
CA THR A 155 17.22 3.68 -14.62
C THR A 155 16.54 2.65 -15.52
N GLY A 156 15.67 1.81 -14.94
CA GLY A 156 14.87 0.84 -15.70
C GLY A 156 13.93 1.52 -16.69
N PHE A 157 13.30 2.63 -16.28
CA PHE A 157 12.45 3.45 -17.13
C PHE A 157 13.21 3.96 -18.36
N LEU A 158 14.40 4.53 -18.16
CA LEU A 158 15.22 5.05 -19.27
C LEU A 158 15.67 3.94 -20.24
N ILE A 159 15.98 2.74 -19.71
CA ILE A 159 16.33 1.58 -20.52
C ILE A 159 15.12 1.14 -21.36
N VAL A 160 13.96 0.93 -20.73
CA VAL A 160 12.74 0.48 -21.42
C VAL A 160 12.28 1.51 -22.45
N GLU A 161 12.28 2.80 -22.10
CA GLU A 161 11.93 3.88 -23.02
C GLU A 161 12.89 3.91 -24.22
N GLY A 162 14.21 3.77 -23.98
CA GLY A 162 15.21 3.67 -25.05
C GLY A 162 14.94 2.48 -26.00
N ILE A 163 14.53 1.33 -25.45
CA ILE A 163 14.15 0.15 -26.24
C ILE A 163 12.89 0.45 -27.07
N LEU A 164 11.83 1.00 -26.46
CA LEU A 164 10.58 1.31 -27.15
C LEU A 164 10.79 2.28 -28.33
N LEU A 165 11.53 3.37 -28.10
CA LEU A 165 11.85 4.34 -29.14
C LEU A 165 12.66 3.72 -30.29
N THR A 166 13.63 2.85 -29.96
CA THR A 166 14.47 2.18 -30.97
C THR A 166 13.67 1.17 -31.79
N VAL A 167 12.86 0.33 -31.14
CA VAL A 167 12.02 -0.67 -31.83
C VAL A 167 10.98 0.02 -32.72
N ALA A 168 10.36 1.10 -32.24
CA ALA A 168 9.40 1.89 -33.02
C ALA A 168 10.03 2.46 -34.30
N TRP A 169 11.29 2.87 -34.26
CA TRP A 169 12.02 3.36 -35.44
C TRP A 169 12.10 2.31 -36.55
N PHE A 170 12.50 1.09 -36.21
CA PHE A 170 12.61 0.00 -37.20
C PHE A 170 11.24 -0.54 -37.64
N ALA A 171 10.24 -0.51 -36.75
CA ALA A 171 8.91 -1.05 -37.02
C ALA A 171 7.96 -0.05 -37.72
N ALA A 172 8.30 1.25 -37.77
CA ALA A 172 7.46 2.32 -38.32
C ALA A 172 6.90 2.04 -39.72
N ALA A 173 7.79 1.75 -40.68
CA ALA A 173 7.40 1.55 -42.07
C ALA A 173 6.56 0.27 -42.32
N PRO A 174 6.90 -0.92 -41.78
CA PRO A 174 6.07 -2.11 -41.96
C PRO A 174 4.72 -2.01 -41.23
N LEU A 175 4.69 -1.54 -39.97
CA LEU A 175 3.45 -1.44 -39.19
C LEU A 175 2.46 -0.45 -39.80
N HIS A 176 2.95 0.74 -40.20
CA HIS A 176 2.09 1.77 -40.79
C HIS A 176 1.49 1.33 -42.14
N ARG A 177 2.22 0.53 -42.93
CA ARG A 177 1.70 -0.07 -44.18
C ARG A 177 0.66 -1.16 -43.90
N ALA A 178 0.95 -2.11 -43.02
CA ALA A 178 0.05 -3.21 -42.69
C ALA A 178 -1.30 -2.70 -42.16
N LEU A 179 -1.26 -1.82 -41.14
CA LEU A 179 -2.47 -1.24 -40.54
C LEU A 179 -3.18 -0.26 -41.47
N GLY A 180 -2.45 0.37 -42.41
CA GLY A 180 -3.07 1.13 -43.51
C GLY A 180 -3.94 0.27 -44.42
N GLY A 181 -3.48 -0.94 -44.76
CA GLY A 181 -4.25 -1.91 -45.55
C GLY A 181 -5.47 -2.47 -44.80
N ILE A 182 -5.36 -2.66 -43.49
CA ILE A 182 -6.50 -3.06 -42.63
C ILE A 182 -7.56 -1.94 -42.62
N LEU A 183 -7.14 -0.69 -42.36
CA LEU A 183 -8.05 0.44 -42.31
C LEU A 183 -8.70 0.74 -43.67
N SER A 184 -8.00 0.52 -44.80
CA SER A 184 -8.60 0.68 -46.12
C SER A 184 -9.70 -0.35 -46.41
N ILE A 185 -9.56 -1.58 -45.89
CA ILE A 185 -10.60 -2.62 -45.97
C ILE A 185 -11.79 -2.26 -45.09
N LEU A 186 -11.56 -1.85 -43.83
CA LEU A 186 -12.62 -1.46 -42.90
C LEU A 186 -13.38 -0.20 -43.35
N ALA A 187 -12.72 0.72 -44.07
CA ALA A 187 -13.33 1.95 -44.57
C ALA A 187 -14.18 1.78 -45.85
N GLN A 188 -14.15 0.61 -46.51
CA GLN A 188 -14.88 0.39 -47.78
C GLN A 188 -16.40 0.68 -47.70
N PRO A 189 -17.14 0.24 -46.66
CA PRO A 189 -18.58 0.53 -46.55
C PRO A 189 -18.85 2.03 -46.43
N PHE A 190 -18.08 2.74 -45.61
CA PHE A 190 -18.22 4.17 -45.40
C PHE A 190 -17.89 5.00 -46.66
N ARG A 191 -16.90 4.56 -47.45
CA ARG A 191 -16.58 5.20 -48.73
C ARG A 191 -17.69 5.02 -49.76
N CYS A 192 -18.34 3.84 -49.77
CA CYS A 192 -19.50 3.59 -50.61
C CYS A 192 -20.66 4.50 -50.22
N CYS A 193 -21.00 4.58 -48.92
CA CYS A 193 -22.03 5.51 -48.42
C CYS A 193 -21.70 6.98 -48.69
N ALA A 194 -20.46 7.43 -48.47
CA ALA A 194 -20.04 8.80 -48.76
C ALA A 194 -20.09 9.13 -50.26
N SER A 195 -19.83 8.15 -51.13
CA SER A 195 -20.00 8.32 -52.58
C SER A 195 -21.47 8.42 -52.99
N CYS A 196 -22.37 7.68 -52.31
CA CYS A 196 -23.82 7.82 -52.49
C CYS A 196 -24.35 9.18 -52.01
N VAL A 197 -23.82 9.73 -50.92
CA VAL A 197 -24.18 11.07 -50.41
C VAL A 197 -23.60 12.19 -51.29
N ARG A 198 -22.36 12.04 -51.80
CA ARG A 198 -21.78 13.00 -52.76
C ARG A 198 -22.50 13.03 -54.11
N ALA A 199 -23.19 11.96 -54.49
CA ALA A 199 -24.04 11.94 -55.68
C ALA A 199 -25.28 12.87 -55.55
N TRP A 200 -25.61 13.32 -54.33
CA TRP A 200 -26.71 14.25 -54.04
C TRP A 200 -26.27 15.71 -53.93
N ILE A 201 -24.97 16.00 -54.08
CA ILE A 201 -24.42 17.36 -54.09
C ILE A 201 -24.27 17.82 -55.55
N PRO A 202 -24.87 18.94 -55.99
CA PRO A 202 -24.76 19.41 -57.37
C PRO A 202 -23.29 19.74 -57.70
N LYS A 203 -22.78 19.17 -58.80
CA LYS A 203 -21.46 19.53 -59.35
C LYS A 203 -21.52 20.98 -59.86
N THR A 204 -20.73 21.88 -59.27
CA THR A 204 -20.42 23.18 -59.89
C THR A 204 -19.62 22.95 -61.17
N THR A 205 -20.13 23.52 -62.26
CA THR A 205 -19.66 23.45 -63.64
C THR A 205 -18.18 23.81 -63.75
N SER A 206 -17.38 22.96 -64.38
CA SER A 206 -16.03 23.30 -64.83
C SER A 206 -16.11 24.33 -65.95
N LEU A 207 -15.33 25.39 -65.84
CA LEU A 207 -15.15 26.38 -66.91
C LEU A 207 -14.56 25.73 -68.17
N ARG A 208 -14.96 26.29 -69.31
CA ARG A 208 -14.70 25.85 -70.69
C ARG A 208 -13.35 26.40 -71.17
N ASP A 209 -12.53 25.55 -71.80
CA ASP A 209 -11.25 25.91 -72.44
C ASP A 209 -11.38 27.09 -73.42
N PRO A 210 -10.38 27.99 -73.47
CA PRO A 210 -10.05 28.74 -74.67
C PRO A 210 -8.76 28.23 -75.32
N GLU A 211 -8.84 28.09 -76.64
CA GLU A 211 -7.78 27.75 -77.57
C GLU A 211 -6.61 28.76 -77.53
N ARG A 212 -5.38 28.21 -77.60
CA ARG A 212 -4.17 28.76 -78.24
C ARG A 212 -3.68 30.15 -77.78
N TYR A 213 -2.61 30.16 -76.98
CA TYR A 213 -1.57 31.20 -77.03
C TYR A 213 -0.17 30.59 -76.82
N ASP A 214 0.81 31.31 -77.36
CA ASP A 214 2.06 30.81 -77.95
C ASP A 214 3.09 30.14 -77.04
N HIS A 215 3.89 29.27 -77.67
CA HIS A 215 5.17 28.78 -77.18
C HIS A 215 6.10 29.97 -76.84
N VAL A 216 6.49 30.08 -75.57
CA VAL A 216 7.72 30.72 -75.14
C VAL A 216 8.52 29.68 -74.36
N SER A 217 9.81 29.60 -74.66
CA SER A 217 10.73 28.55 -74.26
C SER A 217 11.30 28.71 -72.84
N GLU A 218 11.77 27.56 -72.35
CA GLU A 218 12.76 27.31 -71.31
C GLU A 218 12.33 27.32 -69.83
N ASP A 219 12.36 26.08 -69.34
CA ASP A 219 12.77 25.60 -68.04
C ASP A 219 11.87 25.77 -66.81
N ASP A 220 11.81 24.63 -66.12
CA ASP A 220 11.24 24.34 -64.81
C ASP A 220 9.74 23.95 -64.72
N TYR A 221 9.56 22.81 -64.06
CA TYR A 221 8.35 22.24 -63.45
C TYR A 221 7.40 21.39 -64.31
N LEU A 222 7.74 20.10 -64.42
CA LEU A 222 6.84 18.94 -64.47
C LEU A 222 7.52 17.82 -63.66
N ASP A 223 6.89 16.93 -62.89
CA ASP A 223 5.52 16.44 -62.91
C ASP A 223 5.19 15.76 -61.58
N ASP A 224 3.90 15.77 -61.27
CA ASP A 224 3.22 15.35 -60.06
C ASP A 224 2.63 13.94 -60.29
N LYS A 225 3.17 12.85 -59.70
CA LYS A 225 2.49 11.52 -59.68
C LYS A 225 2.67 10.68 -58.42
N SER A 226 1.55 10.60 -57.68
CA SER A 226 0.89 9.48 -56.97
C SER A 226 1.65 8.17 -56.63
N ASP A 227 1.51 7.81 -55.35
CA ASP A 227 1.79 6.53 -54.67
C ASP A 227 1.15 5.28 -55.32
N ASP A 228 1.96 4.29 -55.73
CA ASP A 228 1.89 2.90 -55.23
C ASP A 228 3.09 2.03 -55.67
N GLY A 229 3.81 1.43 -54.71
CA GLY A 229 4.83 0.42 -55.00
C GLY A 229 5.88 0.26 -53.91
N SER A 230 5.84 -0.87 -53.20
CA SER A 230 6.85 -1.27 -52.22
C SER A 230 8.16 -1.75 -52.89
N SER A 231 9.31 -1.17 -52.53
CA SER A 231 10.52 -1.82 -51.99
C SER A 231 11.79 -1.05 -52.33
N ILE A 232 12.71 -1.04 -51.35
CA ILE A 232 14.07 -0.48 -51.35
C ILE A 232 14.80 -0.68 -52.68
N TYR A 233 15.24 0.42 -53.32
CA TYR A 233 16.59 0.57 -53.89
C TYR A 233 16.95 2.07 -53.87
N LEU A 234 18.02 2.38 -53.14
CA LEU A 234 18.62 3.70 -52.99
C LEU A 234 19.55 3.96 -54.18
N LEU A 235 19.40 5.12 -54.84
CA LEU A 235 20.22 5.77 -55.90
C LEU A 235 19.93 5.46 -57.40
N GLU A 236 19.15 6.37 -58.04
CA GLU A 236 19.13 6.96 -59.43
C GLU A 236 19.56 6.18 -60.71
N PRO A 237 19.22 6.64 -61.95
CA PRO A 237 17.94 7.12 -62.52
C PRO A 237 17.60 6.45 -63.90
N TYR A 238 16.43 6.75 -64.46
CA TYR A 238 15.93 6.47 -65.82
C TYR A 238 15.74 5.00 -66.29
N GLY A 239 14.47 4.62 -66.39
CA GLY A 239 13.98 3.47 -67.16
C GLY A 239 12.47 3.31 -66.97
N ALA A 240 11.69 3.72 -67.97
CA ALA A 240 10.24 3.76 -67.93
C ALA A 240 9.60 2.38 -67.66
N VAL A 241 8.74 2.29 -66.64
CA VAL A 241 7.86 1.14 -66.41
C VAL A 241 6.43 1.64 -66.17
N ALA A 242 5.49 1.06 -66.90
CA ALA A 242 4.06 1.40 -66.97
C ALA A 242 3.32 1.25 -65.61
N PRO A 243 2.19 1.97 -65.39
CA PRO A 243 1.55 2.09 -64.08
C PRO A 243 0.85 0.80 -63.59
N PRO A 244 0.78 0.54 -62.27
CA PRO A 244 0.06 -0.61 -61.72
C PRO A 244 -1.46 -0.42 -61.81
N ARG A 245 -2.18 -1.50 -62.15
CA ARG A 245 -3.65 -1.52 -62.12
C ARG A 245 -4.14 -1.60 -60.67
N HIS A 246 -5.07 -0.71 -60.28
CA HIS A 246 -5.84 -0.78 -59.05
C HIS A 246 -6.71 -2.06 -58.96
N GLY A 247 -6.11 -3.18 -58.53
CA GLY A 247 -6.83 -4.39 -58.16
C GLY A 247 -7.36 -4.27 -56.73
N GLY A 248 -8.69 -4.31 -56.56
CA GLY A 248 -9.29 -4.33 -55.22
C GLY A 248 -8.77 -5.49 -54.36
N HIS A 249 -8.72 -5.31 -53.03
CA HIS A 249 -8.29 -6.37 -52.11
C HIS A 249 -9.07 -7.68 -52.38
N SER A 250 -8.34 -8.81 -52.45
CA SER A 250 -8.93 -10.13 -52.65
C SER A 250 -9.95 -10.48 -51.55
N LEU A 251 -10.95 -11.29 -51.88
CA LEU A 251 -11.99 -11.72 -50.94
C LEU A 251 -11.39 -12.32 -49.66
N ALA A 252 -10.36 -13.16 -49.80
CA ALA A 252 -9.66 -13.77 -48.66
C ALA A 252 -9.05 -12.72 -47.71
N ARG A 253 -8.41 -11.67 -48.24
CA ARG A 253 -7.86 -10.58 -47.41
C ARG A 253 -8.95 -9.77 -46.72
N ARG A 254 -10.11 -9.56 -47.37
CA ARG A 254 -11.25 -8.88 -46.75
C ARG A 254 -11.84 -9.71 -45.61
N LEU A 255 -12.05 -11.01 -45.84
CA LEU A 255 -12.55 -11.93 -44.81
C LEU A 255 -11.57 -12.04 -43.63
N ALA A 256 -10.26 -12.11 -43.90
CA ALA A 256 -9.23 -12.16 -42.85
C ALA A 256 -9.20 -10.91 -41.94
N VAL A 257 -9.76 -9.78 -42.38
CA VAL A 257 -9.89 -8.56 -41.55
C VAL A 257 -11.28 -8.45 -40.92
N TRP A 258 -12.34 -8.68 -41.70
CA TRP A 258 -13.71 -8.52 -41.22
C TRP A 258 -14.12 -9.59 -40.22
N ILE A 259 -13.71 -10.84 -40.39
CA ILE A 259 -14.06 -11.93 -39.45
C ILE A 259 -13.55 -11.62 -38.03
N PRO A 260 -12.25 -11.35 -37.79
CA PRO A 260 -11.77 -11.05 -36.44
C PRO A 260 -12.31 -9.72 -35.91
N PHE A 261 -12.51 -8.71 -36.76
CA PHE A 261 -13.04 -7.42 -36.31
C PHE A 261 -14.52 -7.52 -35.87
N VAL A 262 -15.36 -8.18 -36.65
CA VAL A 262 -16.76 -8.46 -36.29
C VAL A 262 -16.82 -9.41 -35.10
N GLY A 263 -15.96 -10.44 -35.07
CA GLY A 263 -15.84 -11.36 -33.94
C GLY A 263 -15.52 -10.62 -32.64
N LEU A 264 -14.52 -9.73 -32.65
CA LEU A 264 -14.16 -8.89 -31.50
C LEU A 264 -15.35 -8.03 -31.04
N PHE A 265 -16.07 -7.40 -31.97
CA PHE A 265 -17.23 -6.56 -31.64
C PHE A 265 -18.39 -7.38 -31.05
N LEU A 266 -18.74 -8.51 -31.68
CA LEU A 266 -19.80 -9.40 -31.21
C LEU A 266 -19.46 -9.99 -29.84
N LEU A 267 -18.23 -10.48 -29.66
CA LEU A 267 -17.75 -10.98 -28.36
C LEU A 267 -17.80 -9.87 -27.31
N ARG A 268 -17.42 -8.63 -27.63
CA ARG A 268 -17.50 -7.51 -26.70
C ARG A 268 -18.95 -7.19 -26.28
N VAL A 269 -19.91 -7.32 -27.20
CA VAL A 269 -21.34 -7.08 -26.94
C VAL A 269 -21.97 -8.20 -26.12
N VAL A 270 -21.61 -9.46 -26.39
CA VAL A 270 -22.15 -10.63 -25.68
C VAL A 270 -21.44 -10.89 -24.34
N ARG A 271 -20.23 -10.34 -24.15
CA ARG A 271 -19.47 -10.48 -22.89
C ARG A 271 -20.31 -10.01 -21.71
N PRO A 272 -20.50 -10.86 -20.68
CA PRO A 272 -21.27 -10.48 -19.52
C PRO A 272 -20.63 -9.30 -18.80
N TRP A 273 -21.46 -8.54 -18.08
CA TRP A 273 -20.95 -7.46 -17.25
C TRP A 273 -20.24 -8.06 -16.03
N ASP A 274 -18.96 -7.72 -15.87
CA ASP A 274 -18.12 -8.10 -14.75
C ASP A 274 -17.05 -7.00 -14.56
N PRO A 275 -16.85 -6.48 -13.33
CA PRO A 275 -15.80 -5.50 -13.05
C PRO A 275 -14.40 -5.97 -13.47
N ALA A 276 -14.09 -7.25 -13.30
CA ALA A 276 -12.80 -7.83 -13.66
C ALA A 276 -12.52 -7.67 -15.16
N TYR A 277 -13.51 -7.96 -16.00
CA TYR A 277 -13.37 -7.78 -17.44
C TYR A 277 -13.24 -6.31 -17.83
N MET A 278 -13.88 -5.40 -17.08
CA MET A 278 -13.76 -3.97 -17.36
C MET A 278 -12.37 -3.44 -17.02
N PHE A 279 -11.81 -3.84 -15.87
CA PHE A 279 -10.45 -3.55 -15.46
C PHE A 279 -9.43 -4.09 -16.49
N LEU A 280 -9.49 -5.38 -16.82
CA LEU A 280 -8.57 -5.97 -17.81
C LEU A 280 -8.69 -5.38 -19.21
N SER A 281 -9.84 -4.80 -19.56
CA SER A 281 -10.06 -4.12 -20.85
C SER A 281 -9.61 -2.66 -20.89
N GLU A 282 -9.18 -2.10 -19.76
CA GLU A 282 -8.90 -0.67 -19.64
C GLU A 282 -7.59 -0.31 -20.34
N ALA A 283 -7.63 0.59 -21.32
CA ALA A 283 -6.42 1.06 -21.96
C ALA A 283 -5.67 2.01 -21.01
N LEU A 284 -4.36 1.83 -20.90
CA LEU A 284 -3.48 2.61 -20.03
C LEU A 284 -3.68 4.15 -20.06
N PRO A 285 -3.86 4.83 -21.22
CA PRO A 285 -4.05 6.29 -21.22
C PRO A 285 -5.38 6.72 -20.61
N VAL A 286 -6.32 5.80 -20.48
CA VAL A 286 -7.67 6.05 -19.98
C VAL A 286 -7.79 5.71 -18.50
N ALA A 287 -6.90 4.84 -17.99
CA ALA A 287 -6.89 4.37 -16.60
C ALA A 287 -6.94 5.47 -15.53
N PRO A 288 -6.18 6.59 -15.64
CA PRO A 288 -6.27 7.67 -14.66
C PRO A 288 -7.62 8.42 -14.62
N PHE A 289 -8.48 8.25 -15.64
CA PHE A 289 -9.69 9.07 -15.84
C PHE A 289 -11.00 8.29 -15.69
N LEU A 290 -10.97 6.95 -15.77
CA LEU A 290 -12.15 6.09 -15.75
C LEU A 290 -12.50 5.53 -14.36
N GLY A 291 -11.88 6.06 -13.29
CA GLY A 291 -12.09 5.67 -11.90
C GLY A 291 -13.53 5.82 -11.38
N HIS A 292 -14.43 4.98 -11.84
CA HIS A 292 -15.70 4.71 -11.17
C HIS A 292 -15.41 3.79 -10.00
N HIS A 293 -14.96 4.38 -8.88
CA HIS A 293 -14.83 3.66 -7.63
C HIS A 293 -16.19 3.12 -7.20
N ARG A 294 -16.28 1.82 -6.95
CA ARG A 294 -17.17 1.37 -5.88
C ARG A 294 -16.66 2.03 -4.60
N VAL A 295 -17.50 2.85 -3.97
CA VAL A 295 -17.32 3.34 -2.59
C VAL A 295 -18.22 2.50 -1.67
N SER A 296 -18.46 1.25 -2.05
CA SER A 296 -19.43 0.34 -1.42
C SER A 296 -18.66 -0.76 -0.71
N PRO A 297 -19.09 -1.19 0.48
CA PRO A 297 -18.41 -2.21 1.27
C PRO A 297 -18.21 -3.51 0.48
N VAL A 298 -17.31 -4.35 0.99
CA VAL A 298 -17.09 -5.75 0.60
C VAL A 298 -18.42 -6.38 0.20
N ARG A 299 -18.52 -6.98 -0.98
CA ARG A 299 -19.74 -7.65 -1.44
C ARG A 299 -19.55 -9.15 -1.37
N ALA A 300 -20.18 -9.78 -0.39
CA ALA A 300 -20.21 -11.24 -0.30
C ALA A 300 -21.44 -11.85 -1.03
N GLU A 301 -22.27 -10.99 -1.66
CA GLU A 301 -23.39 -11.38 -2.52
C GLU A 301 -22.94 -12.43 -3.56
N GLY A 302 -23.55 -13.63 -3.50
CA GLY A 302 -23.28 -14.73 -4.42
C GLY A 302 -22.68 -15.98 -3.76
N LEU A 303 -22.19 -15.87 -2.52
CA LEU A 303 -21.93 -17.04 -1.68
C LEU A 303 -23.19 -17.42 -0.86
N PRO A 304 -23.47 -18.73 -0.68
CA PRO A 304 -24.66 -19.18 0.04
C PRO A 304 -24.42 -19.22 1.56
N GLY A 305 -25.22 -18.52 2.38
CA GLY A 305 -25.17 -18.69 3.84
C GLY A 305 -26.27 -17.91 4.56
N ASP A 306 -26.53 -18.27 5.82
CA ASP A 306 -27.50 -17.57 6.67
C ASP A 306 -26.76 -16.68 7.69
N TYR A 307 -26.77 -15.38 7.41
CA TYR A 307 -26.14 -14.35 8.24
C TYR A 307 -27.18 -13.37 8.81
N GLY A 308 -28.42 -13.83 9.03
CA GLY A 308 -29.47 -13.01 9.65
C GLY A 308 -29.13 -12.47 11.04
N TRP A 309 -28.13 -13.06 11.71
CA TRP A 309 -27.58 -12.57 12.98
C TRP A 309 -26.68 -11.33 12.83
N LEU A 310 -26.26 -10.97 11.61
CA LEU A 310 -25.56 -9.72 11.28
C LEU A 310 -26.49 -8.68 10.66
N GLU A 311 -27.52 -9.13 9.93
CA GLU A 311 -28.42 -8.24 9.19
C GLU A 311 -29.16 -7.26 10.11
N GLY A 312 -29.03 -5.96 9.85
CA GLY A 312 -29.66 -4.89 10.63
C GLY A 312 -29.11 -4.70 12.05
N GLN A 313 -28.10 -5.47 12.46
CA GLN A 313 -27.43 -5.29 13.74
C GLN A 313 -26.39 -4.17 13.66
N THR A 314 -26.19 -3.49 14.79
CA THR A 314 -25.12 -2.50 14.94
C THR A 314 -24.47 -2.62 16.31
N ALA A 315 -23.17 -2.32 16.37
CA ALA A 315 -22.43 -2.27 17.64
C ALA A 315 -22.60 -0.93 18.37
N LEU A 316 -23.44 -0.03 17.85
CA LEU A 316 -23.63 1.31 18.40
C LEU A 316 -24.89 1.40 19.27
N GLU A 317 -24.74 1.94 20.48
CA GLU A 317 -25.83 2.17 21.44
C GLU A 317 -25.56 3.44 22.26
N ARG A 318 -26.52 3.85 23.10
CA ARG A 318 -26.27 4.92 24.07
C ARG A 318 -25.18 4.53 25.06
N PRO A 319 -24.18 5.40 25.29
CA PRO A 319 -23.10 5.10 26.22
C PRO A 319 -23.62 4.93 27.67
N PRO A 320 -22.98 4.07 28.47
CA PRO A 320 -23.33 3.90 29.88
C PRO A 320 -23.12 5.20 30.66
N GLN A 321 -23.93 5.43 31.69
CA GLN A 321 -23.79 6.61 32.55
C GLN A 321 -22.84 6.27 33.71
N TRP A 322 -21.71 6.97 33.78
CA TRP A 322 -20.73 6.80 34.85
C TRP A 322 -20.75 7.99 35.80
N SER A 323 -20.90 7.71 37.11
CA SER A 323 -20.94 8.75 38.14
C SER A 323 -19.59 9.45 38.35
N TRP A 324 -18.49 8.78 37.98
CA TRP A 324 -17.13 9.30 38.13
C TRP A 324 -16.73 10.24 36.99
N LEU A 325 -17.41 10.19 35.84
CA LEU A 325 -17.10 11.05 34.71
C LEU A 325 -17.58 12.48 35.02
N PRO A 326 -16.72 13.51 34.85
CA PRO A 326 -17.10 14.88 35.18
C PRO A 326 -18.15 15.42 34.21
N LYS A 327 -18.99 16.33 34.69
CA LYS A 327 -19.99 17.03 33.86
C LYS A 327 -19.37 17.91 32.76
N LYS A 328 -18.12 18.32 32.95
CA LYS A 328 -17.38 19.09 31.95
C LYS A 328 -16.87 18.11 30.89
N PRO A 329 -17.05 18.42 29.59
CA PRO A 329 -16.51 17.60 28.52
C PRO A 329 -15.02 17.31 28.67
N LEU A 330 -14.66 16.03 28.49
CA LEU A 330 -13.28 15.56 28.39
C LEU A 330 -12.99 15.12 26.95
N ALA A 331 -11.77 15.38 26.48
CA ALA A 331 -11.31 14.91 25.18
C ALA A 331 -11.30 13.38 25.15
N GLY A 332 -11.75 12.78 24.04
CA GLY A 332 -11.90 11.33 23.88
C GLY A 332 -13.18 10.76 24.51
N PHE A 333 -13.93 11.55 25.29
CA PHE A 333 -15.20 11.16 25.93
C PHE A 333 -16.39 11.95 25.37
N GLU A 334 -16.29 12.42 24.12
CA GLU A 334 -17.27 13.31 23.52
C GLU A 334 -18.68 12.70 23.47
N ASP A 335 -18.77 11.37 23.41
CA ASP A 335 -20.03 10.61 23.34
C ASP A 335 -20.81 10.63 24.66
N TRP A 336 -20.12 10.81 25.79
CA TRP A 336 -20.73 10.89 27.12
C TRP A 336 -21.18 12.30 27.51
N ASN A 337 -20.92 13.30 26.68
CA ASN A 337 -21.31 14.67 26.99
C ASN A 337 -22.83 14.79 27.13
N HIS A 338 -23.26 15.43 28.22
CA HIS A 338 -24.67 15.68 28.47
C HIS A 338 -25.28 16.45 27.33
N SER A 339 -26.32 15.87 26.78
CA SER A 339 -27.08 16.39 25.69
C SER A 339 -28.45 16.80 26.27
N ASP A 340 -28.85 18.05 26.01
CA ASP A 340 -30.08 18.63 26.55
C ASP A 340 -31.30 17.80 26.11
N LYS A 341 -32.48 18.01 26.71
CA LYS A 341 -33.74 17.30 26.33
C LYS A 341 -34.05 17.28 24.82
N PHE A 342 -33.44 18.18 24.04
CA PHE A 342 -33.62 18.33 22.59
C PHE A 342 -32.57 17.60 21.72
N HIS A 343 -31.45 17.15 22.30
CA HIS A 343 -30.41 16.42 21.60
C HIS A 343 -30.09 15.17 22.41
N PRO A 344 -30.33 13.94 21.95
CA PRO A 344 -29.88 12.73 22.64
C PRO A 344 -28.34 12.61 22.55
N PRO A 345 -27.69 11.86 23.46
CA PRO A 345 -26.24 11.66 23.40
C PRO A 345 -25.90 10.92 22.10
N PRO A 346 -24.73 11.21 21.49
CA PRO A 346 -24.27 10.44 20.35
C PRO A 346 -24.22 8.94 20.67
N LEU A 347 -24.42 8.10 19.66
CA LEU A 347 -24.20 6.67 19.82
C LEU A 347 -22.70 6.39 19.95
N HIS A 348 -22.39 5.37 20.74
CA HIS A 348 -21.06 4.91 21.11
C HIS A 348 -20.97 3.38 20.94
N TYR A 349 -19.76 2.84 20.81
CA TYR A 349 -19.54 1.40 20.74
C TYR A 349 -19.99 0.71 22.04
N ASP A 350 -20.85 -0.31 21.93
CA ASP A 350 -21.26 -1.16 23.05
C ASP A 350 -20.88 -2.62 22.77
N PRO A 351 -19.95 -3.21 23.56
CA PRO A 351 -19.53 -4.59 23.40
C PRO A 351 -20.65 -5.62 23.58
N ASN A 352 -21.78 -5.27 24.21
CA ASN A 352 -22.94 -6.16 24.34
C ASN A 352 -23.82 -6.16 23.09
N ARG A 353 -23.68 -5.15 22.23
CA ARG A 353 -24.39 -5.01 20.96
C ARG A 353 -23.57 -5.48 19.77
N ASP A 354 -22.25 -5.56 19.92
CA ASP A 354 -21.37 -6.07 18.88
C ASP A 354 -21.52 -7.60 18.73
N PRO A 355 -22.11 -8.10 17.62
CA PRO A 355 -22.28 -9.53 17.40
C PRO A 355 -20.95 -10.29 17.26
N LEU A 356 -19.84 -9.61 16.93
CA LEU A 356 -18.51 -10.21 16.79
C LEU A 356 -17.70 -10.21 18.09
N HIS A 357 -18.12 -9.45 19.11
CA HIS A 357 -17.31 -9.26 20.30
C HIS A 357 -17.29 -10.51 21.22
N ILE A 358 -16.09 -10.88 21.64
CA ILE A 358 -15.82 -11.97 22.58
C ILE A 358 -14.92 -11.44 23.69
N SER A 359 -15.44 -11.44 24.93
CA SER A 359 -14.70 -11.00 26.12
C SER A 359 -14.15 -12.16 26.93
N ASN A 360 -12.88 -12.05 27.35
CA ASN A 360 -12.23 -12.97 28.28
C ASN A 360 -12.10 -12.42 29.71
N LEU A 361 -12.75 -11.30 30.04
CA LEU A 361 -12.61 -10.66 31.35
C LEU A 361 -13.15 -11.52 32.51
N ARG A 362 -14.02 -12.49 32.21
CA ARG A 362 -14.51 -13.49 33.20
C ARG A 362 -13.56 -14.66 33.40
N SER A 363 -12.57 -14.84 32.53
CA SER A 363 -11.54 -15.85 32.68
C SER A 363 -10.56 -15.46 33.80
N PRO A 364 -9.98 -16.43 34.53
CA PRO A 364 -8.92 -16.13 35.49
C PRO A 364 -7.69 -15.53 34.81
N LEU A 365 -6.79 -14.97 35.61
CA LEU A 365 -5.46 -14.58 35.14
C LEU A 365 -4.69 -15.82 34.68
N LEU A 366 -3.73 -15.65 33.76
CA LEU A 366 -2.80 -16.72 33.42
C LEU A 366 -2.07 -17.20 34.68
N ASP A 367 -1.99 -18.51 34.89
CA ASP A 367 -1.47 -19.11 36.13
C ASP A 367 -0.13 -18.50 36.60
N PRO A 368 0.89 -18.28 35.72
CA PRO A 368 2.15 -17.69 36.17
C PRO A 368 2.01 -16.24 36.69
N LEU A 369 1.04 -15.48 36.17
CA LEU A 369 0.85 -14.07 36.53
C LEU A 369 0.03 -13.90 37.81
N HIS A 370 -0.79 -14.88 38.18
CA HIS A 370 -1.68 -14.79 39.33
C HIS A 370 -0.92 -14.48 40.62
N ASP A 371 0.15 -15.25 40.91
CA ASP A 371 0.95 -15.09 42.13
C ASP A 371 1.74 -13.77 42.12
N ALA A 372 2.27 -13.38 40.95
CA ALA A 372 3.09 -12.18 40.81
C ALA A 372 2.27 -10.89 41.02
N LEU A 373 1.06 -10.84 40.45
CA LEU A 373 0.16 -9.69 40.55
C LEU A 373 -0.51 -9.63 41.93
N SER A 374 -0.92 -10.78 42.50
CA SER A 374 -1.55 -10.83 43.83
C SER A 374 -0.56 -10.55 44.97
N GLY A 375 0.73 -10.83 44.76
CA GLY A 375 1.78 -10.67 45.77
C GLY A 375 2.18 -9.22 46.09
N GLY A 376 1.66 -8.23 45.36
CA GLY A 376 1.93 -6.80 45.60
C GLY A 376 3.34 -6.31 45.21
N ASN A 377 4.15 -7.15 44.56
CA ASN A 377 5.52 -6.81 44.16
C ASN A 377 5.60 -6.07 42.81
N VAL A 378 4.54 -6.14 42.01
CA VAL A 378 4.46 -5.48 40.69
C VAL A 378 3.89 -4.07 40.89
N ASN A 379 4.75 -3.06 40.82
CA ASN A 379 4.35 -1.66 40.91
C ASN A 379 4.48 -1.01 39.54
N ILE A 380 3.38 -0.50 38.98
CA ILE A 380 3.40 0.18 37.69
C ILE A 380 3.13 1.66 37.93
N LYS A 381 4.18 2.42 38.24
CA LYS A 381 4.11 3.88 38.40
C LYS A 381 4.17 4.58 37.05
N HIS A 382 5.05 4.12 36.16
CA HIS A 382 5.26 4.64 34.82
C HIS A 382 4.92 3.61 33.75
N VAL A 383 4.56 4.10 32.56
CA VAL A 383 4.35 3.25 31.38
C VAL A 383 5.09 3.89 30.20
N ILE A 384 5.94 3.12 29.53
CA ILE A 384 6.61 3.55 28.29
C ILE A 384 6.17 2.61 27.17
N LEU A 385 5.50 3.17 26.17
CA LEU A 385 5.05 2.47 24.98
C LEU A 385 5.99 2.79 23.80
N LEU A 386 6.64 1.76 23.28
CA LEU A 386 7.56 1.81 22.15
C LEU A 386 6.88 1.21 20.93
N LYS A 387 6.58 2.06 19.96
CA LYS A 387 6.06 1.65 18.66
C LYS A 387 7.24 1.48 17.70
N LEU A 388 7.53 0.24 17.33
CA LEU A 388 8.70 -0.13 16.55
C LEU A 388 8.35 -0.07 15.06
N GLU A 389 8.83 0.99 14.40
CA GLU A 389 8.67 1.24 12.97
C GLU A 389 9.22 0.11 12.11
N SER A 390 8.45 -0.32 11.11
CA SER A 390 8.85 -1.29 10.08
C SER A 390 9.48 -2.58 10.65
N THR A 391 9.08 -3.00 11.85
CA THR A 391 9.72 -4.10 12.58
C THR A 391 8.89 -5.38 12.50
N ARG A 392 9.44 -6.39 11.81
CA ARG A 392 8.81 -7.71 11.66
C ARG A 392 8.92 -8.55 12.94
N GLY A 393 7.97 -9.46 13.16
CA GLY A 393 8.01 -10.38 14.29
C GLY A 393 9.17 -11.39 14.25
N ASP A 394 9.67 -11.75 13.07
CA ASP A 394 10.76 -12.72 12.87
C ASP A 394 12.18 -12.13 12.97
N VAL A 395 12.29 -10.83 13.27
CA VAL A 395 13.55 -10.15 13.59
C VAL A 395 13.58 -9.59 15.03
N PHE A 396 12.60 -9.95 15.86
CA PHE A 396 12.48 -9.45 17.23
C PHE A 396 12.17 -10.58 18.24
N PRO A 397 13.15 -11.42 18.61
CA PRO A 397 14.52 -11.46 18.10
C PRO A 397 14.63 -12.25 16.80
N LEU A 398 15.74 -12.06 16.08
CA LEU A 398 16.13 -12.94 14.98
C LEU A 398 16.58 -14.28 15.56
N LYS A 399 15.98 -15.38 15.07
CA LYS A 399 16.23 -16.74 15.58
C LYS A 399 16.96 -17.62 14.56
N ASN A 400 17.77 -18.54 15.06
CA ASN A 400 18.42 -19.57 14.24
C ASN A 400 17.37 -20.61 13.75
N GLY A 401 17.46 -21.01 12.47
CA GLY A 401 16.59 -22.03 11.89
C GLY A 401 15.15 -21.55 11.62
N THR A 402 14.94 -20.24 11.47
CA THR A 402 13.67 -19.65 11.02
C THR A 402 13.81 -19.00 9.64
N PHE A 403 12.70 -18.56 9.05
CA PHE A 403 12.65 -17.98 7.71
C PHE A 403 13.73 -16.91 7.46
N MET A 404 13.93 -15.95 8.36
CA MET A 404 14.93 -14.90 8.18
C MET A 404 16.37 -15.46 8.15
N TRP A 405 16.65 -16.47 8.99
CA TRP A 405 17.95 -17.15 8.98
C TRP A 405 18.20 -17.85 7.65
N ASP A 406 17.21 -18.58 7.14
CA ASP A 406 17.31 -19.29 5.86
C ASP A 406 17.47 -18.29 4.70
N ARG A 407 16.74 -17.17 4.73
CA ARG A 407 16.87 -16.10 3.74
C ARG A 407 18.26 -15.45 3.73
N ILE A 408 18.89 -15.29 4.89
CA ILE A 408 20.28 -14.85 4.99
C ILE A 408 21.21 -15.94 4.44
N ALA A 409 20.98 -17.21 4.77
CA ALA A 409 21.78 -18.33 4.29
C ALA A 409 21.80 -18.40 2.75
N GLU A 410 20.65 -18.23 2.10
CA GLU A 410 20.48 -18.18 0.64
C GLU A 410 21.35 -17.13 -0.07
N SER A 411 21.74 -16.07 0.64
CA SER A 411 22.59 -15.01 0.07
C SER A 411 24.08 -15.38 -0.01
N TYR A 412 24.50 -16.48 0.63
CA TYR A 412 25.88 -16.98 0.63
C TYR A 412 26.05 -18.21 -0.27
N PRO A 413 27.27 -18.46 -0.78
CA PRO A 413 27.57 -19.69 -1.52
C PRO A 413 27.22 -20.94 -0.70
N ASP A 414 26.68 -21.95 -1.38
CA ASP A 414 26.26 -23.23 -0.80
C ASP A 414 25.22 -23.11 0.35
N GLN A 415 24.50 -21.98 0.40
CA GLN A 415 23.54 -21.65 1.46
C GLN A 415 24.13 -21.75 2.88
N ASN A 416 25.41 -21.41 3.02
CA ASN A 416 26.12 -21.58 4.29
C ASN A 416 26.66 -20.24 4.82
N ILE A 417 26.06 -19.77 5.92
CA ILE A 417 26.46 -18.52 6.56
C ILE A 417 27.88 -18.66 7.17
N PRO A 418 28.85 -17.79 6.83
CA PRO A 418 30.19 -17.78 7.41
C PRO A 418 30.20 -17.61 8.94
N LYS A 419 31.19 -18.19 9.63
CA LYS A 419 31.23 -18.22 11.11
C LYS A 419 31.24 -16.82 11.75
N ASP A 420 31.95 -15.88 11.15
CA ASP A 420 32.01 -14.49 11.62
C ASP A 420 30.66 -13.78 11.44
N VAL A 421 29.95 -14.06 10.35
CA VAL A 421 28.59 -13.53 10.10
C VAL A 421 27.59 -14.13 11.08
N ARG A 422 27.66 -15.45 11.36
CA ARG A 422 26.83 -16.09 12.39
C ARG A 422 27.00 -15.42 13.76
N LYS A 423 28.23 -15.01 14.11
CA LYS A 423 28.50 -14.28 15.36
C LYS A 423 27.85 -12.89 15.37
N ARG A 424 27.88 -12.18 14.24
CA ARG A 424 27.20 -10.88 14.09
C ARG A 424 25.69 -11.02 14.23
N ILE A 425 25.09 -11.98 13.51
CA ILE A 425 23.66 -12.29 13.61
C ILE A 425 23.25 -12.63 15.03
N ALA A 426 24.03 -13.49 15.72
CA ALA A 426 23.75 -13.85 17.11
C ALA A 426 23.73 -12.62 18.05
N ASN A 427 24.55 -11.62 17.78
CA ASN A 427 24.61 -10.41 18.61
C ASN A 427 23.64 -9.30 18.15
N LEU A 428 22.89 -9.50 17.06
CA LEU A 428 22.11 -8.42 16.43
C LEU A 428 20.90 -7.97 17.26
N THR A 429 20.22 -8.91 17.95
CA THR A 429 18.92 -8.66 18.61
C THR A 429 18.87 -9.25 20.02
N ARG A 430 19.95 -9.06 20.78
CA ARG A 430 20.11 -9.68 22.10
C ARG A 430 19.17 -9.07 23.13
N THR A 431 18.90 -7.77 23.03
CA THR A 431 17.99 -7.08 23.95
C THR A 431 16.57 -7.56 23.71
N ALA A 432 16.15 -7.70 22.46
CA ALA A 432 14.87 -8.31 22.08
C ALA A 432 14.77 -9.76 22.57
N GLU A 433 15.83 -10.57 22.46
CA GLU A 433 15.84 -11.95 23.00
C GLU A 433 15.60 -11.96 24.52
N TRP A 434 16.27 -11.08 25.24
CA TRP A 434 16.12 -10.97 26.69
C TRP A 434 14.76 -10.44 27.14
N LEU A 435 14.22 -9.44 26.43
CA LEU A 435 12.91 -8.82 26.71
C LEU A 435 11.76 -9.78 26.39
N THR A 436 11.85 -10.49 25.27
CA THR A 436 10.81 -11.45 24.86
C THR A 436 10.89 -12.78 25.60
N GLY A 437 12.08 -13.12 26.11
CA GLY A 437 12.37 -14.43 26.68
C GLY A 437 12.29 -15.58 25.69
N PHE A 438 12.19 -15.30 24.39
CA PHE A 438 12.23 -16.32 23.36
C PHE A 438 13.66 -16.86 23.19
N ASP A 439 13.81 -18.17 22.99
CA ASP A 439 15.11 -18.75 22.66
C ASP A 439 15.48 -18.43 21.21
N ALA A 440 16.57 -17.66 21.00
CA ALA A 440 17.05 -17.36 19.65
C ALA A 440 17.89 -18.49 19.04
N GLY A 441 18.21 -19.55 19.80
CA GLY A 441 18.96 -20.71 19.32
C GLY A 441 20.48 -20.48 19.21
N PHE A 442 20.99 -19.41 19.83
CA PHE A 442 22.42 -19.06 19.85
C PHE A 442 23.14 -19.45 21.15
N LYS A 443 22.43 -20.01 22.14
CA LYS A 443 22.96 -20.46 23.45
C LYS A 443 23.65 -19.35 24.26
N HIS A 444 23.05 -18.17 24.26
CA HIS A 444 23.50 -17.04 25.08
C HIS A 444 23.34 -17.31 26.57
N ASP A 445 24.28 -16.81 27.38
CA ASP A 445 24.19 -16.83 28.84
C ASP A 445 23.61 -15.50 29.34
N MET A 446 22.28 -15.39 29.29
CA MET A 446 21.58 -14.16 29.69
C MET A 446 21.76 -13.81 31.17
N VAL A 447 21.98 -14.80 32.04
CA VAL A 447 22.23 -14.56 33.47
C VAL A 447 23.56 -13.85 33.65
N LYS A 448 24.59 -14.25 32.90
CA LYS A 448 25.88 -13.58 32.93
C LYS A 448 25.83 -12.16 32.39
N ASP A 449 25.07 -11.95 31.31
CA ASP A 449 25.09 -10.67 30.58
C ASP A 449 24.14 -9.63 31.18
N TYR A 450 22.96 -10.05 31.63
CA TYR A 450 21.91 -9.16 32.16
C TYR A 450 21.57 -9.42 33.64
N GLY A 451 22.28 -10.35 34.30
CA GLY A 451 22.05 -10.72 35.71
C GLY A 451 20.85 -11.63 35.95
N ARG A 452 20.04 -11.91 34.92
CA ARG A 452 18.83 -12.74 34.98
C ARG A 452 18.53 -13.39 33.63
N ARG A 453 17.77 -14.48 33.63
CA ARG A 453 17.49 -15.27 32.41
C ARG A 453 16.64 -14.52 31.38
N SER A 454 15.66 -13.76 31.82
CA SER A 454 14.78 -12.93 30.99
C SER A 454 14.39 -11.67 31.77
N TYR A 455 13.92 -10.63 31.08
CA TYR A 455 13.46 -9.42 31.76
C TYR A 455 12.24 -9.70 32.65
N GLY A 456 11.26 -10.43 32.11
CA GLY A 456 9.96 -10.69 32.73
C GLY A 456 8.82 -10.03 31.97
N GLY A 457 7.62 -10.63 32.01
CA GLY A 457 6.42 -10.11 31.36
C GLY A 457 5.80 -11.05 30.33
N LEU A 458 4.96 -10.51 29.44
CA LEU A 458 4.23 -11.26 28.42
C LEU A 458 4.81 -10.98 27.04
N SER A 459 4.97 -12.01 26.22
CA SER A 459 5.43 -11.85 24.82
C SER A 459 4.62 -12.74 23.90
N ALA A 460 4.04 -12.16 22.86
CA ALA A 460 3.20 -12.89 21.92
C ALA A 460 4.01 -13.37 20.72
N SER A 461 3.99 -14.67 20.43
CA SER A 461 4.68 -15.24 19.26
C SER A 461 3.86 -15.15 17.98
N ASN A 462 2.55 -14.90 18.09
CA ASN A 462 1.61 -14.83 16.96
C ASN A 462 0.83 -13.50 16.97
N ALA A 463 1.55 -12.37 16.90
CA ALA A 463 0.96 -11.03 16.99
C ALA A 463 0.88 -10.30 15.65
N PHE A 464 -0.23 -9.59 15.44
CA PHE A 464 -0.51 -8.86 14.21
C PHE A 464 -0.87 -7.40 14.46
N THR A 465 -0.54 -6.55 13.49
CA THR A 465 -0.97 -5.15 13.52
C THR A 465 -2.42 -4.98 13.09
N THR A 466 -3.10 -3.98 13.64
CA THR A 466 -4.44 -3.55 13.18
C THR A 466 -4.39 -2.73 11.89
N GLY A 467 -3.22 -2.24 11.49
CA GLY A 467 -3.04 -1.60 10.20
C GLY A 467 -1.60 -1.62 9.72
N THR A 468 -1.37 -1.84 8.43
CA THR A 468 -0.01 -1.84 7.86
C THR A 468 0.48 -0.45 7.43
N TYR A 469 -0.27 0.60 7.77
CA TYR A 469 0.12 2.01 7.66
C TYR A 469 0.41 2.56 9.04
N THR A 470 1.61 3.13 9.27
CA THR A 470 2.10 3.56 10.59
C THR A 470 1.05 4.33 11.39
N LEU A 471 0.47 5.40 10.81
CA LEU A 471 -0.50 6.25 11.50
C LEU A 471 -1.80 5.52 11.87
N LYS A 472 -2.24 4.58 11.03
CA LYS A 472 -3.42 3.74 11.32
C LYS A 472 -3.12 2.76 12.45
N SER A 473 -1.95 2.12 12.41
CA SER A 473 -1.50 1.20 13.47
C SER A 473 -1.41 1.90 14.84
N LEU A 474 -1.05 3.19 14.87
CA LEU A 474 -0.98 4.00 16.07
C LEU A 474 -2.37 4.16 16.69
N VAL A 475 -3.39 4.50 15.90
CA VAL A 475 -4.78 4.60 16.39
C VAL A 475 -5.22 3.29 17.01
N GLY A 476 -4.96 2.16 16.35
CA GLY A 476 -5.37 0.87 16.90
C GLY A 476 -4.63 0.47 18.17
N THR A 477 -3.34 0.79 18.26
CA THR A 477 -2.51 0.53 19.45
C THR A 477 -2.92 1.40 20.65
N LEU A 478 -3.08 2.71 20.42
CA LEU A 478 -3.23 3.72 21.46
C LEU A 478 -4.69 3.92 21.88
N CYS A 479 -5.65 3.49 21.07
CA CYS A 479 -7.07 3.63 21.37
C CYS A 479 -7.80 2.30 21.48
N GLY A 480 -7.12 1.17 21.27
CA GLY A 480 -7.74 -0.15 21.41
C GLY A 480 -8.87 -0.40 20.41
N VAL A 481 -8.71 0.10 19.19
CA VAL A 481 -9.71 0.04 18.11
C VAL A 481 -9.13 -0.56 16.84
N THR A 482 -9.98 -0.95 15.90
CA THR A 482 -9.55 -1.15 14.51
C THR A 482 -9.55 0.19 13.76
N PRO A 483 -8.52 0.52 12.96
CA PRO A 483 -8.43 1.79 12.22
C PRO A 483 -9.56 2.01 11.22
N LEU A 484 -9.70 3.25 10.74
CA LEU A 484 -10.71 3.60 9.75
C LEU A 484 -10.33 3.01 8.38
N VAL A 485 -11.27 2.28 7.78
CA VAL A 485 -11.21 1.79 6.39
C VAL A 485 -11.40 2.96 5.43
N ALA A 486 -10.35 3.74 5.25
CA ALA A 486 -10.26 4.84 4.31
C ALA A 486 -8.80 5.04 3.89
N ASP A 487 -8.63 5.53 2.67
CA ASP A 487 -7.33 5.82 2.08
C ASP A 487 -6.59 6.92 2.87
N PHE A 488 -5.34 6.61 3.27
CA PHE A 488 -4.44 7.45 4.08
C PHE A 488 -4.98 7.79 5.49
N ASN A 489 -4.25 8.62 6.24
CA ASN A 489 -4.68 9.11 7.55
C ASN A 489 -5.94 9.98 7.39
N ARG A 490 -7.06 9.46 7.89
CA ARG A 490 -8.36 10.14 7.90
C ARG A 490 -8.97 10.19 9.29
N GLU A 491 -8.37 9.48 10.23
CA GLU A 491 -8.80 9.40 11.62
C GLU A 491 -8.76 10.77 12.29
N TYR A 492 -7.82 11.66 11.91
CA TYR A 492 -7.77 13.03 12.45
C TYR A 492 -8.99 13.89 12.09
N GLU A 493 -9.69 13.57 10.99
CA GLU A 493 -10.89 14.27 10.50
C GLU A 493 -12.19 13.65 11.03
N ASN A 494 -12.12 12.44 11.59
CA ASN A 494 -13.28 11.62 11.93
C ASN A 494 -13.33 11.32 13.43
N HIS A 495 -14.40 10.65 13.87
CA HIS A 495 -14.62 10.34 15.28
C HIS A 495 -13.85 9.07 15.66
N ILE A 496 -12.80 9.17 16.46
CA ILE A 496 -12.18 7.98 17.06
C ILE A 496 -13.10 7.54 18.21
N TYR A 497 -13.77 6.41 18.00
CA TYR A 497 -14.94 6.03 18.79
C TYR A 497 -14.63 5.43 20.16
N GLN A 498 -13.36 5.34 20.56
CA GLN A 498 -12.95 4.97 21.91
C GLN A 498 -11.95 5.99 22.46
N PRO A 499 -11.97 6.28 23.77
CA PRO A 499 -10.92 7.07 24.40
C PRO A 499 -9.56 6.38 24.24
N CYS A 500 -8.60 7.09 23.66
CA CYS A 500 -7.20 6.67 23.64
C CYS A 500 -6.55 6.68 25.04
N MET A 501 -5.45 5.96 25.23
CA MET A 501 -4.78 5.84 26.52
C MET A 501 -4.47 7.20 27.19
N PRO A 502 -3.98 8.25 26.48
CA PRO A 502 -3.82 9.57 27.08
C PRO A 502 -5.12 10.19 27.58
N HIS A 503 -6.24 9.98 26.86
CA HIS A 503 -7.56 10.44 27.29
C HIS A 503 -8.02 9.71 28.55
N VAL A 504 -7.84 8.39 28.60
CA VAL A 504 -8.15 7.58 29.79
C VAL A 504 -7.38 8.09 30.99
N LEU A 505 -6.06 8.25 30.87
CA LEU A 505 -5.20 8.76 31.94
C LEU A 505 -5.57 10.18 32.36
N ALA A 506 -5.90 11.06 31.40
CA ALA A 506 -6.37 12.42 31.69
C ALA A 506 -7.73 12.43 32.43
N ALA A 507 -8.61 11.47 32.16
CA ALA A 507 -9.86 11.29 32.90
C ALA A 507 -9.61 10.79 34.33
N LEU A 508 -8.69 9.83 34.53
CA LEU A 508 -8.29 9.38 35.86
C LEU A 508 -7.72 10.52 36.72
N ASN A 509 -7.00 11.46 36.11
CA ASN A 509 -6.48 12.64 36.81
C ASN A 509 -7.57 13.55 37.40
N GLN A 510 -8.81 13.45 36.93
CA GLN A 510 -9.93 14.25 37.44
C GLN A 510 -10.59 13.63 38.69
N LEU A 511 -10.26 12.38 39.03
CA LEU A 511 -10.89 11.64 40.10
C LEU A 511 -10.44 12.13 41.48
N PRO A 512 -11.28 11.97 42.52
CA PRO A 512 -11.00 12.51 43.85
C PRO A 512 -9.70 12.00 44.46
N ASP A 513 -9.41 10.70 44.31
CA ASP A 513 -8.20 10.05 44.81
C ASP A 513 -6.90 10.69 44.27
N VAL A 514 -6.88 11.13 43.02
CA VAL A 514 -5.74 11.84 42.41
C VAL A 514 -5.80 13.35 42.71
N ARG A 515 -6.95 13.99 42.48
CA ARG A 515 -7.10 15.44 42.55
C ARG A 515 -6.92 16.01 43.96
N ALA A 516 -7.34 15.27 44.99
CA ALA A 516 -7.34 15.77 46.36
C ALA A 516 -5.97 15.68 47.06
N ASN A 517 -4.99 14.94 46.50
CA ASN A 517 -3.85 14.47 47.28
C ASN A 517 -2.48 14.73 46.62
N ASN A 518 -2.27 15.96 46.14
CA ASN A 518 -1.04 16.38 45.43
C ASN A 518 0.23 16.46 46.32
N THR A 519 0.12 16.15 47.62
CA THR A 519 1.24 16.12 48.58
C THR A 519 1.54 14.72 49.13
N SER A 520 0.84 13.69 48.64
CA SER A 520 1.02 12.31 49.06
C SER A 520 2.33 11.73 48.55
N THR A 521 2.98 10.88 49.35
CA THR A 521 4.13 10.07 48.90
C THR A 521 3.70 8.80 48.15
N ASP A 522 2.40 8.48 48.15
CA ASP A 522 1.84 7.36 47.41
C ASP A 522 1.67 7.71 45.94
N TYR A 523 2.46 7.07 45.06
CA TYR A 523 2.41 7.36 43.62
C TYR A 523 1.05 7.06 42.99
N ARG A 524 0.20 6.23 43.62
CA ARG A 524 -1.12 5.87 43.07
C ARG A 524 -2.08 7.06 43.04
N THR A 525 -1.81 8.10 43.84
CA THR A 525 -2.57 9.36 43.87
C THR A 525 -1.92 10.47 43.04
N TRP A 526 -0.82 10.17 42.34
CA TRP A 526 -0.15 11.15 41.48
C TRP A 526 -0.83 11.22 40.11
N PRO A 527 -0.97 12.42 39.52
CA PRO A 527 -1.56 12.56 38.20
C PRO A 527 -0.62 12.02 37.12
N TRP A 528 -1.20 11.46 36.07
CA TRP A 528 -0.51 11.04 34.87
C TRP A 528 -0.16 12.22 33.95
N HIS A 529 0.99 12.14 33.30
CA HIS A 529 1.42 13.06 32.25
C HIS A 529 1.82 12.28 31.00
N SER A 530 1.17 12.58 29.88
CA SER A 530 1.36 11.87 28.61
C SER A 530 2.30 12.65 27.68
N VAL A 531 3.35 11.99 27.20
CA VAL A 531 4.38 12.61 26.34
C VAL A 531 4.57 11.77 25.07
N TRP A 532 4.67 12.45 23.94
CA TRP A 532 5.01 11.85 22.64
C TRP A 532 6.45 12.15 22.24
N MET A 533 7.19 11.16 21.73
CA MET A 533 8.55 11.34 21.23
C MET A 533 8.81 10.59 19.92
N GLN A 534 9.43 11.26 18.95
CA GLN A 534 9.98 10.64 17.75
C GLN A 534 11.13 11.49 17.20
N SER A 535 12.14 10.86 16.63
CA SER A 535 13.30 11.56 16.05
C SER A 535 13.05 12.06 14.62
N VAL A 536 11.87 11.76 14.08
CA VAL A 536 11.43 12.02 12.72
C VAL A 536 10.30 13.07 12.65
N THR A 537 10.03 13.59 11.46
CA THR A 537 8.95 14.56 11.20
C THR A 537 7.57 14.00 11.53
N ASP A 538 6.70 14.82 12.12
CA ASP A 538 5.26 14.54 12.26
C ASP A 538 4.41 15.29 11.22
N SER A 539 5.03 15.95 10.25
CA SER A 539 4.30 16.67 9.19
C SER A 539 3.74 15.75 8.11
N TYR A 540 4.22 14.51 8.04
CA TYR A 540 3.79 13.53 7.04
C TYR A 540 2.33 13.12 7.29
N ASP A 541 1.55 13.16 6.20
CA ASP A 541 0.13 12.80 6.13
C ASP A 541 -0.70 13.26 7.34
N ASN A 542 -0.51 14.52 7.75
CA ASN A 542 -1.27 15.16 8.85
C ASN A 542 -1.13 14.46 10.22
N GLN A 543 0.01 13.81 10.50
CA GLN A 543 0.26 13.27 11.85
C GLN A 543 0.23 14.38 12.92
N ASP A 544 0.71 15.58 12.62
CA ASP A 544 0.61 16.80 13.45
C ASP A 544 -0.82 17.10 13.92
N LYS A 545 -1.84 16.70 13.15
CA LYS A 545 -3.26 16.82 13.51
C LYS A 545 -3.81 15.57 14.20
N LEU A 546 -3.25 14.40 13.91
CA LEU A 546 -3.64 13.14 14.55
C LEU A 546 -3.11 13.04 15.98
N THR A 547 -1.85 13.40 16.24
CA THR A 547 -1.21 13.26 17.56
C THR A 547 -2.01 14.00 18.67
N PRO A 548 -2.49 15.24 18.48
CA PRO A 548 -3.40 15.88 19.44
C PRO A 548 -4.76 15.19 19.55
N LYS A 549 -5.28 14.59 18.47
CA LYS A 549 -6.51 13.79 18.48
C LYS A 549 -6.37 12.48 19.26
N LEU A 550 -5.14 11.98 19.44
CA LEU A 550 -4.82 10.84 20.32
C LEU A 550 -4.65 11.26 21.79
N GLY A 551 -4.65 12.56 22.08
CA GLY A 551 -4.58 13.13 23.43
C GLY A 551 -3.16 13.53 23.88
N TYR A 552 -2.20 13.63 22.96
CA TYR A 552 -0.85 14.14 23.26
C TYR A 552 -0.74 15.63 22.95
N PHE A 553 -0.26 16.39 23.93
CA PHE A 553 -0.01 17.83 23.79
C PHE A 553 1.44 18.22 24.10
N ASP A 554 2.18 17.34 24.78
CA ASP A 554 3.62 17.44 25.00
C ASP A 554 4.31 16.51 24.00
N VAL A 555 4.96 17.09 22.99
CA VAL A 555 5.39 16.40 21.77
C VAL A 555 6.82 16.80 21.42
N VAL A 556 7.70 15.79 21.30
CA VAL A 556 9.06 15.93 20.78
C VAL A 556 9.14 15.25 19.42
N THR A 557 9.36 16.05 18.38
CA THR A 557 9.55 15.64 16.97
C THR A 557 10.78 16.31 16.37
N LYS A 558 11.16 15.94 15.15
CA LYS A 558 12.20 16.64 14.36
C LYS A 558 12.05 18.16 14.43
N GLU A 559 10.86 18.67 14.12
CA GLU A 559 10.53 20.10 14.07
C GLU A 559 10.74 20.78 15.43
N SER A 560 10.37 20.10 16.51
CA SER A 560 10.57 20.61 17.87
C SER A 560 12.04 20.67 18.26
N MET A 561 12.85 19.69 17.84
CA MET A 561 14.28 19.59 18.14
C MET A 561 15.11 20.61 17.33
N GLU A 562 14.67 20.94 16.12
CA GLU A 562 15.29 21.96 15.26
C GLU A 562 14.96 23.40 15.69
N ASN A 563 14.03 23.58 16.63
CA ASN A 563 13.72 24.91 17.16
C ASN A 563 14.94 25.47 17.92
N PRO A 564 15.45 26.68 17.59
CA PRO A 564 16.59 27.28 18.29
C PRO A 564 16.38 27.52 19.80
N LYS A 565 15.14 27.44 20.27
CA LYS A 565 14.77 27.54 21.70
C LYS A 565 14.69 26.18 22.40
N ALA A 566 14.84 25.07 21.68
CA ALA A 566 14.80 23.74 22.27
C ALA A 566 15.99 23.55 23.22
N LYS A 567 15.76 22.80 24.30
CA LYS A 567 16.74 22.62 25.37
C LYS A 567 18.04 21.98 24.89
N HIS A 568 17.95 21.07 23.92
CA HIS A 568 19.08 20.32 23.38
C HIS A 568 19.50 20.78 21.97
N TYR A 569 19.16 22.01 21.58
CA TYR A 569 19.58 22.58 20.29
C TYR A 569 21.08 22.99 20.30
N PRO A 570 21.81 22.80 19.19
CA PRO A 570 21.41 22.11 17.97
C PRO A 570 21.52 20.58 18.10
N VAL A 571 20.73 19.86 17.29
CA VAL A 571 20.87 18.40 17.14
C VAL A 571 22.28 18.09 16.64
N LYS A 572 22.99 17.20 17.36
CA LYS A 572 24.41 16.89 17.10
C LYS A 572 24.61 15.89 15.97
N GLU A 573 23.63 15.01 15.78
CA GLU A 573 23.66 13.97 14.75
C GLU A 573 23.10 14.48 13.42
N LYS A 574 23.49 13.80 12.33
CA LYS A 574 22.94 14.05 11.00
C LYS A 574 21.66 13.23 10.80
N GLU A 575 20.79 13.70 9.92
CA GLU A 575 19.65 12.91 9.45
C GLU A 575 20.13 11.62 8.79
N VAL A 576 19.47 10.51 9.12
CA VAL A 576 19.79 9.18 8.58
C VAL A 576 18.82 8.75 7.49
N ASN A 577 17.62 9.33 7.44
CA ASN A 577 16.67 9.11 6.37
C ASN A 577 15.95 10.41 6.00
N TYR A 578 15.01 10.34 5.06
CA TYR A 578 14.29 11.53 4.58
C TYR A 578 13.23 12.04 5.58
N TYR A 579 13.02 11.34 6.69
CA TYR A 579 12.11 11.75 7.74
C TYR A 579 12.81 12.37 8.96
N GLY A 580 14.08 12.04 9.24
CA GLY A 580 14.83 12.76 10.25
C GLY A 580 16.05 12.02 10.83
N TYR A 581 16.21 12.22 12.14
CA TYR A 581 17.41 11.86 12.90
C TYR A 581 17.36 10.41 13.41
N PRO A 582 18.52 9.82 13.75
CA PRO A 582 18.56 8.49 14.35
C PRO A 582 17.97 8.52 15.76
N ASP A 583 17.27 7.47 16.17
CA ASP A 583 16.43 7.48 17.40
C ASP A 583 17.20 7.80 18.69
N LYS A 584 18.49 7.44 18.79
CA LYS A 584 19.32 7.68 19.98
C LYS A 584 19.47 9.17 20.34
N VAL A 585 19.16 10.10 19.44
CA VAL A 585 19.13 11.54 19.79
C VAL A 585 18.09 11.88 20.86
N LEU A 586 17.11 11.00 21.08
CA LEU A 586 16.06 11.20 22.08
C LEU A 586 16.51 10.89 23.51
N GLY A 587 17.70 10.31 23.73
CA GLY A 587 18.20 9.93 25.05
C GLY A 587 18.08 11.03 26.12
N ASP A 588 18.50 12.25 25.80
CA ASP A 588 18.41 13.38 26.73
C ASP A 588 16.96 13.85 26.97
N TYR A 589 16.08 13.71 25.98
CA TYR A 589 14.65 14.03 26.13
C TYR A 589 13.93 12.99 27.01
N VAL A 590 14.26 11.70 26.88
CA VAL A 590 13.75 10.64 27.76
C VAL A 590 14.18 10.90 29.21
N ARG A 591 15.46 11.23 29.44
CA ARG A 591 15.95 11.62 30.78
C ARG A 591 15.20 12.80 31.35
N ASP A 592 14.96 13.84 30.53
CA ASP A 592 14.24 15.03 30.95
C ASP A 592 12.77 14.76 31.32
N ALA A 593 12.07 13.93 30.55
CA ALA A 593 10.69 13.55 30.84
C ALA A 593 10.58 12.78 32.16
N ILE A 594 11.53 11.88 32.43
CA ILE A 594 11.60 11.15 33.69
C ILE A 594 11.91 12.10 34.85
N ASP A 595 12.93 12.95 34.72
CA ASP A 595 13.31 13.92 35.75
C ASP A 595 12.16 14.89 36.08
N ALA A 596 11.40 15.32 35.06
CA ALA A 596 10.23 16.15 35.25
C ALA A 596 9.09 15.41 35.98
N ALA A 597 8.86 14.14 35.63
CA ALA A 597 7.84 13.32 36.28
C ALA A 597 8.14 13.11 37.77
N GLU A 598 9.38 12.72 38.09
CA GLU A 598 9.82 12.52 39.47
C GLU A 598 9.77 13.80 40.28
N LYS A 599 10.29 14.91 39.72
CA LYS A 599 10.31 16.20 40.43
C LYS A 599 8.92 16.74 40.72
N ASN A 600 7.96 16.51 39.83
CA ASN A 600 6.62 17.08 39.93
C ASN A 600 5.61 16.11 40.56
N HIS A 601 6.06 14.93 41.03
CA HIS A 601 5.19 13.86 41.51
C HIS A 601 4.08 13.53 40.49
N THR A 602 4.47 13.27 39.25
CA THR A 602 3.57 12.82 38.20
C THR A 602 3.98 11.45 37.67
N ARG A 603 3.02 10.73 37.09
CA ARG A 603 3.23 9.43 36.48
C ARG A 603 3.41 9.58 34.98
N LEU A 604 4.60 9.27 34.48
CA LEU A 604 4.89 9.32 33.05
C LEU A 604 4.16 8.22 32.25
N PHE A 605 3.40 8.63 31.23
CA PHE A 605 3.03 7.80 30.09
C PHE A 605 3.75 8.31 28.84
N LEU A 606 4.88 7.69 28.50
CA LEU A 606 5.68 8.08 27.34
C LEU A 606 5.35 7.18 26.16
N THR A 607 5.08 7.74 25.00
CA THR A 607 4.97 6.99 23.75
C THR A 607 6.05 7.43 22.78
N HIS A 608 6.84 6.46 22.32
CA HIS A 608 7.91 6.69 21.37
C HIS A 608 7.70 5.87 20.10
N LEU A 609 7.57 6.56 18.96
CA LEU A 609 7.61 5.95 17.62
C LEU A 609 9.06 5.98 17.13
N THR A 610 9.64 4.81 16.87
CA THR A 610 10.99 4.74 16.31
C THR A 610 10.98 5.17 14.84
N GLY A 611 12.10 5.63 14.28
CA GLY A 611 12.16 6.05 12.88
C GLY A 611 13.32 5.50 12.05
N THR A 612 14.38 5.00 12.69
CA THR A 612 15.62 4.58 12.00
C THR A 612 15.42 3.38 11.07
N THR A 613 14.50 2.49 11.42
CA THR A 613 14.15 1.28 10.66
C THR A 613 13.24 1.54 9.46
N HIS A 614 12.80 2.78 9.24
CA HIS A 614 12.07 3.15 8.03
C HIS A 614 13.02 3.14 6.81
N HIS A 615 12.51 2.74 5.63
CA HIS A 615 13.24 2.86 4.36
C HIS A 615 13.80 4.28 4.20
N HIS A 616 15.06 4.50 3.83
CA HIS A 616 16.02 3.60 3.17
C HIS A 616 17.08 3.01 4.13
N TRP A 617 16.73 2.87 5.42
CA TRP A 617 17.55 2.20 6.43
C TRP A 617 18.94 2.81 6.57
N GLY A 618 18.99 4.13 6.71
CA GLY A 618 20.25 4.83 6.95
C GLY A 618 20.72 4.67 8.39
N LEU A 619 22.03 4.63 8.56
CA LEU A 619 22.69 4.66 9.86
C LEU A 619 23.62 5.85 10.01
N PRO A 620 23.94 6.26 11.24
CA PRO A 620 25.01 7.23 11.48
C PRO A 620 26.29 6.80 10.76
N ASN A 621 26.94 7.73 10.05
CA ASN A 621 28.14 7.51 9.24
C ASN A 621 28.01 6.56 8.03
N ASP A 622 26.80 6.08 7.69
CA ASP A 622 26.53 5.15 6.58
C ASP A 622 27.41 3.87 6.61
N THR A 623 27.73 3.38 7.82
CA THR A 623 28.52 2.17 8.03
C THR A 623 27.63 0.98 8.35
N TYR A 624 27.78 -0.13 7.62
CA TYR A 624 27.00 -1.35 7.79
C TYR A 624 27.90 -2.56 7.96
N GLU A 625 27.52 -3.45 8.86
CA GLU A 625 28.10 -4.78 8.93
C GLU A 625 27.55 -5.66 7.80
N SER A 626 28.38 -6.56 7.29
CA SER A 626 27.97 -7.57 6.30
C SER A 626 27.25 -8.73 6.99
N ILE A 627 25.93 -8.63 7.05
CA ILE A 627 25.01 -9.65 7.58
C ILE A 627 24.50 -10.55 6.45
N VAL A 628 24.25 -9.97 5.27
CA VAL A 628 23.77 -10.64 4.07
C VAL A 628 24.90 -10.73 3.04
N GLY A 629 24.97 -11.86 2.33
CA GLY A 629 25.91 -12.11 1.23
C GLY A 629 25.55 -11.35 -0.06
N SER A 630 26.52 -11.26 -0.98
CA SER A 630 26.44 -10.58 -2.28
C SER A 630 25.61 -9.28 -2.28
N THR A 631 26.19 -8.19 -1.79
CA THR A 631 25.57 -6.85 -1.74
C THR A 631 25.76 -6.02 -3.02
N SER A 632 26.22 -6.63 -4.12
CA SER A 632 26.56 -5.94 -5.37
C SER A 632 25.35 -5.42 -6.16
N SER A 633 24.10 -5.82 -5.84
CA SER A 633 22.89 -5.20 -6.39
C SER A 633 21.61 -5.41 -5.56
N GLY A 634 20.84 -4.33 -5.42
CA GLY A 634 19.41 -4.26 -5.09
C GLY A 634 19.01 -4.92 -3.77
N HIS A 635 18.21 -5.98 -3.89
CA HIS A 635 17.42 -6.53 -2.80
C HIS A 635 18.24 -7.04 -1.58
N ASN A 636 19.38 -7.71 -1.79
CA ASN A 636 20.24 -8.16 -0.68
C ASN A 636 20.94 -7.01 0.05
N ASN A 637 21.26 -5.92 -0.65
CA ASN A 637 21.83 -4.72 -0.01
C ASN A 637 20.78 -4.06 0.89
N ASP A 638 19.54 -3.95 0.40
CA ASP A 638 18.43 -3.40 1.17
C ASP A 638 18.14 -4.24 2.42
N LEU A 639 18.10 -5.57 2.28
CA LEU A 639 17.96 -6.48 3.43
C LEU A 639 19.12 -6.32 4.43
N ASN A 640 20.36 -6.17 3.95
CA ASN A 640 21.51 -5.95 4.82
C ASN A 640 21.37 -4.64 5.62
N ARG A 641 20.98 -3.55 4.96
CA ARG A 641 20.76 -2.25 5.61
C ARG A 641 19.64 -2.32 6.63
N TYR A 642 18.51 -2.94 6.27
CA TYR A 642 17.39 -3.19 7.18
C TYR A 642 17.84 -3.91 8.46
N LEU A 643 18.52 -5.06 8.33
CA LEU A 643 18.98 -5.82 9.50
C LEU A 643 19.96 -5.04 10.39
N ASN A 644 20.82 -4.21 9.80
CA ASN A 644 21.69 -3.31 10.57
C ASN A 644 20.89 -2.24 11.34
N THR A 645 19.83 -1.68 10.75
CA THR A 645 18.94 -0.75 11.49
C THR A 645 18.14 -1.44 12.59
N ILE A 646 17.78 -2.71 12.42
CA ILE A 646 17.18 -3.52 13.49
C ILE A 646 18.15 -3.66 14.67
N GLY A 647 19.42 -3.96 14.41
CA GLY A 647 20.45 -4.00 15.46
C GLY A 647 20.65 -2.64 16.15
N TYR A 648 20.61 -1.55 15.38
CA TYR A 648 20.69 -0.19 15.95
C TYR A 648 19.52 0.14 16.89
N ILE A 649 18.31 -0.28 16.54
CA ILE A 649 17.14 -0.13 17.42
C ILE A 649 17.23 -1.05 18.64
N ASP A 650 17.74 -2.29 18.49
CA ASP A 650 17.97 -3.18 19.64
C ASP A 650 18.94 -2.56 20.67
N GLU A 651 20.02 -1.92 20.22
CA GLU A 651 20.92 -1.15 21.08
C GLU A 651 20.25 0.09 21.70
N TRP A 652 19.32 0.74 20.99
CA TRP A 652 18.56 1.85 21.54
C TRP A 652 17.61 1.39 22.65
N LEU A 653 17.01 0.20 22.52
CA LEU A 653 16.23 -0.42 23.60
C LEU A 653 17.09 -0.68 24.84
N GLU A 654 18.33 -1.16 24.64
CA GLU A 654 19.30 -1.33 25.73
C GLU A 654 19.64 0.01 26.41
N GLU A 655 19.81 1.08 25.63
CA GLU A 655 20.06 2.42 26.17
C GLU A 655 18.85 2.95 26.97
N ILE A 656 17.61 2.75 26.51
CA ILE A 656 16.41 3.10 27.28
C ILE A 656 16.40 2.37 28.62
N LEU A 657 16.66 1.06 28.63
CA LEU A 657 16.78 0.28 29.87
C LEU A 657 17.89 0.83 30.78
N GLY A 658 19.02 1.22 30.19
CA GLY A 658 20.12 1.89 30.87
C GLY A 658 19.68 3.21 31.53
N ILE A 659 18.90 4.03 30.83
CA ILE A 659 18.32 5.28 31.36
C ILE A 659 17.37 4.97 32.54
N LEU A 660 16.48 3.99 32.42
CA LEU A 660 15.57 3.62 33.50
C LEU A 660 16.32 3.15 34.75
N ASN A 661 17.43 2.44 34.57
CA ASN A 661 18.29 2.01 35.66
C ASN A 661 19.09 3.19 36.27
N GLU A 662 19.65 4.06 35.42
CA GLU A 662 20.33 5.31 35.81
C GLU A 662 19.41 6.19 36.68
N LYS A 663 18.15 6.31 36.27
CA LYS A 663 17.10 7.09 36.96
C LYS A 663 16.42 6.32 38.10
N THR A 664 16.82 5.07 38.35
CA THR A 664 16.29 4.21 39.43
C THR A 664 14.78 3.91 39.36
N ILE A 665 14.16 4.07 38.19
CA ILE A 665 12.71 3.81 37.98
C ILE A 665 12.42 2.49 37.25
N ILE A 666 13.44 1.70 36.93
CA ILE A 666 13.31 0.45 36.17
C ILE A 666 12.34 -0.57 36.81
N ASN A 667 12.28 -0.63 38.14
CA ASN A 667 11.42 -1.57 38.87
C ASN A 667 9.98 -1.08 39.06
N GLU A 668 9.66 0.12 38.57
CA GLU A 668 8.33 0.74 38.66
C GLU A 668 7.78 1.19 37.29
N THR A 669 8.41 0.73 36.21
CA THR A 669 8.07 1.09 34.83
C THR A 669 7.61 -0.14 34.05
N LEU A 670 6.40 -0.10 33.50
CA LEU A 670 5.95 -1.06 32.50
C LEU A 670 6.42 -0.62 31.11
N LEU A 671 7.18 -1.48 30.43
CA LEU A 671 7.49 -1.31 29.02
C LEU A 671 6.43 -2.04 28.19
N VAL A 672 5.90 -1.37 27.17
CA VAL A 672 5.01 -1.96 26.18
C VAL A 672 5.66 -1.77 24.81
N MET A 673 5.86 -2.84 24.07
CA MET A 673 6.51 -2.78 22.76
C MET A 673 5.62 -3.46 21.73
N ALA A 674 5.43 -2.81 20.59
CA ALA A 674 4.75 -3.42 19.46
C ALA A 674 5.30 -2.87 18.15
N GLY A 675 5.45 -3.72 17.12
CA GLY A 675 5.70 -3.22 15.77
C GLY A 675 4.49 -2.46 15.24
N ASP A 676 4.71 -1.44 14.42
CA ASP A 676 3.65 -0.76 13.67
C ASP A 676 3.15 -1.60 12.50
N HIS A 677 4.09 -2.13 11.73
CA HIS A 677 3.90 -3.08 10.65
C HIS A 677 5.25 -3.76 10.34
N GLY A 678 5.19 -4.81 9.52
CA GLY A 678 6.38 -5.40 8.93
C GLY A 678 6.63 -4.86 7.52
N LEU A 679 7.31 -5.67 6.70
CA LEU A 679 7.56 -5.38 5.29
C LEU A 679 7.85 -6.69 4.57
N SER A 680 7.56 -6.77 3.27
CA SER A 680 7.76 -7.99 2.50
C SER A 680 9.19 -8.14 1.96
N LEU A 681 10.10 -7.21 2.27
CA LEU A 681 11.46 -7.18 1.74
C LEU A 681 12.09 -8.57 1.67
N PRO A 682 12.28 -9.35 2.76
CA PRO A 682 12.97 -10.63 2.67
C PRO A 682 12.26 -11.67 1.79
N ASN A 683 10.97 -11.47 1.48
CA ASN A 683 10.12 -12.38 0.72
C ASN A 683 10.14 -12.07 -0.79
N ASP A 684 9.80 -10.84 -1.17
CA ASP A 684 9.59 -10.44 -2.58
C ASP A 684 10.34 -9.16 -2.97
N GLY A 685 11.13 -8.58 -2.06
CA GLY A 685 11.86 -7.34 -2.29
C GLY A 685 11.07 -6.05 -2.01
N GLY A 686 9.81 -6.13 -1.55
CA GLY A 686 9.00 -4.97 -1.22
C GLY A 686 9.58 -4.16 -0.04
N VAL A 687 9.99 -2.93 -0.32
CA VAL A 687 10.62 -2.00 0.66
C VAL A 687 9.61 -1.22 1.51
N THR A 688 8.31 -1.34 1.21
CA THR A 688 7.19 -0.68 1.90
C THR A 688 5.95 -1.59 1.87
N PRO A 689 5.07 -1.54 2.88
CA PRO A 689 3.78 -2.25 2.85
C PRO A 689 2.72 -1.59 1.95
N TYR A 690 3.04 -0.49 1.26
CA TYR A 690 2.13 0.21 0.33
C TYR A 690 1.55 -0.75 -0.72
N ASP A 691 0.22 -0.93 -0.71
CA ASP A 691 -0.50 -1.88 -1.57
C ASP A 691 0.19 -3.26 -1.62
N ASN A 692 0.72 -3.73 -0.49
CA ASN A 692 1.40 -5.02 -0.41
C ASN A 692 0.64 -6.00 0.51
N PRO A 693 -0.03 -7.03 -0.05
CA PRO A 693 -0.81 -8.00 0.72
C PRO A 693 0.02 -9.09 1.40
N HIS A 694 1.34 -9.08 1.30
CA HIS A 694 2.19 -10.16 1.81
C HIS A 694 2.19 -10.23 3.34
N VAL A 695 2.05 -11.43 3.94
CA VAL A 695 1.94 -11.67 5.39
C VAL A 695 3.09 -11.06 6.21
N GLY A 696 4.28 -10.99 5.63
CA GLY A 696 5.46 -10.32 6.20
C GLY A 696 5.26 -8.85 6.58
N SER A 697 4.24 -8.18 6.03
CA SER A 697 3.84 -6.82 6.39
C SER A 697 2.97 -6.73 7.66
N PHE A 698 2.49 -7.86 8.20
CA PHE A 698 1.43 -7.90 9.20
C PHE A 698 1.90 -8.46 10.55
N HIS A 699 2.79 -9.46 10.53
CA HIS A 699 3.31 -10.10 11.75
C HIS A 699 4.38 -9.22 12.39
N VAL A 700 4.15 -8.81 13.63
CA VAL A 700 4.94 -7.81 14.36
C VAL A 700 5.28 -8.32 15.77
N PRO A 701 6.36 -7.82 16.42
CA PRO A 701 6.52 -8.06 17.84
C PRO A 701 5.39 -7.42 18.64
N LEU A 702 5.03 -8.04 19.77
CA LEU A 702 4.10 -7.49 20.76
C LEU A 702 4.42 -8.06 22.14
N LEU A 703 4.77 -7.20 23.09
CA LEU A 703 5.14 -7.61 24.45
C LEU A 703 4.86 -6.53 25.51
N PHE A 704 4.73 -6.98 26.74
CA PHE A 704 4.61 -6.19 27.97
C PHE A 704 5.73 -6.65 28.90
N ALA A 705 6.65 -5.77 29.25
CA ALA A 705 7.86 -6.14 29.99
C ALA A 705 7.91 -5.39 31.33
N HIS A 706 8.08 -6.12 32.42
CA HIS A 706 8.26 -5.56 33.76
C HIS A 706 9.13 -6.53 34.60
N PRO A 707 10.16 -6.04 35.32
CA PRO A 707 11.18 -6.90 35.94
C PRO A 707 10.68 -7.81 37.07
N HIS A 708 9.49 -7.53 37.61
CA HIS A 708 8.82 -8.35 38.63
C HIS A 708 7.69 -9.23 38.09
N LEU A 709 7.44 -9.24 36.78
CA LEU A 709 6.55 -10.22 36.17
C LEU A 709 7.36 -11.45 35.76
N PRO A 710 6.81 -12.68 35.90
CA PRO A 710 7.43 -13.85 35.29
C PRO A 710 7.31 -13.77 33.77
N GLN A 711 8.20 -14.45 33.06
CA GLN A 711 8.14 -14.54 31.61
C GLN A 711 7.02 -15.50 31.18
N VAL A 712 6.13 -15.03 30.32
CA VAL A 712 4.99 -15.79 29.78
C VAL A 712 4.91 -15.60 28.28
N GLU A 713 4.88 -16.70 27.53
CA GLU A 713 4.61 -16.67 26.10
C GLU A 713 3.11 -16.80 25.82
N VAL A 714 2.58 -15.91 24.98
CA VAL A 714 1.22 -15.99 24.43
C VAL A 714 1.30 -16.55 23.01
N THR A 715 0.92 -17.80 22.85
CA THR A 715 0.96 -18.50 21.55
C THR A 715 -0.31 -18.33 20.72
N THR A 716 -1.43 -18.01 21.38
CA THR A 716 -2.70 -17.74 20.70
C THR A 716 -2.58 -16.46 19.85
N PRO A 717 -3.23 -16.38 18.67
CA PRO A 717 -3.20 -15.18 17.85
C PRO A 717 -3.70 -13.95 18.61
N VAL A 718 -2.95 -12.86 18.53
CA VAL A 718 -3.31 -11.56 19.11
C VAL A 718 -3.15 -10.43 18.08
N ILE A 719 -3.82 -9.31 18.33
CA ILE A 719 -3.79 -8.13 17.47
C ILE A 719 -3.61 -6.84 18.29
N SER A 720 -2.97 -5.80 17.72
CA SER A 720 -2.55 -4.60 18.46
C SER A 720 -3.67 -3.84 19.21
N GLN A 721 -4.96 -3.98 18.83
CA GLN A 721 -6.06 -3.36 19.57
C GLN A 721 -6.21 -3.89 21.01
N GLN A 722 -5.60 -5.04 21.30
CA GLN A 722 -5.59 -5.64 22.63
C GLN A 722 -4.61 -4.96 23.59
N ILE A 723 -3.77 -4.03 23.10
CA ILE A 723 -2.73 -3.40 23.91
C ILE A 723 -3.33 -2.57 25.04
N LEU A 724 -4.19 -1.60 24.71
CA LEU A 724 -4.83 -0.73 25.70
C LEU A 724 -5.58 -1.50 26.79
N PRO A 725 -6.53 -2.41 26.49
CA PRO A 725 -7.24 -3.15 27.53
C PRO A 725 -6.29 -4.01 28.38
N THR A 726 -5.18 -4.51 27.83
CA THR A 726 -4.17 -5.23 28.61
C THR A 726 -3.43 -4.32 29.58
N ILE A 727 -3.11 -3.07 29.21
CA ILE A 727 -2.51 -2.10 30.14
C ILE A 727 -3.48 -1.79 31.29
N LEU A 728 -4.76 -1.57 31.01
CA LEU A 728 -5.77 -1.31 32.04
C LEU A 728 -5.92 -2.51 32.99
N ASP A 729 -6.02 -3.73 32.46
CA ASP A 729 -6.12 -4.93 33.28
C ASP A 729 -4.85 -5.11 34.13
N LEU A 730 -3.65 -4.91 33.59
CA LEU A 730 -2.40 -4.92 34.37
C LEU A 730 -2.44 -3.91 35.53
N LEU A 731 -2.81 -2.65 35.27
CA LEU A 731 -2.88 -1.60 36.30
C LEU A 731 -3.88 -1.93 37.42
N ILE A 732 -5.01 -2.57 37.08
CA ILE A 732 -6.04 -3.01 38.03
C ILE A 732 -5.51 -4.19 38.87
N GLN A 733 -5.02 -5.24 38.21
CA GLN A 733 -4.61 -6.48 38.87
C GLN A 733 -3.32 -6.32 39.68
N SER A 734 -2.46 -5.36 39.34
CA SER A 734 -1.27 -5.00 40.12
C SER A 734 -1.54 -4.00 41.23
N HIS A 735 -2.80 -3.59 41.44
CA HIS A 735 -3.20 -2.57 42.43
C HIS A 735 -2.40 -1.26 42.31
N SER A 736 -2.00 -0.89 41.09
CA SER A 736 -1.19 0.29 40.79
C SER A 736 -2.02 1.56 40.56
N LEU A 737 -3.32 1.51 40.89
CA LEU A 737 -4.26 2.63 40.84
C LEU A 737 -4.89 2.86 42.22
N GLY A 738 -5.32 4.09 42.49
CA GLY A 738 -6.15 4.42 43.65
C GLY A 738 -7.55 3.77 43.55
N PRO A 739 -8.35 3.77 44.63
CA PRO A 739 -9.66 3.11 44.65
C PRO A 739 -10.65 3.65 43.59
N ASP A 740 -10.76 4.98 43.45
CA ASP A 740 -11.67 5.59 42.48
C ASP A 740 -11.16 5.35 41.05
N SER A 741 -9.84 5.50 40.86
CA SER A 741 -9.18 5.23 39.58
C SER A 741 -9.30 3.77 39.14
N SER A 742 -9.24 2.82 40.07
CA SER A 742 -9.43 1.39 39.79
C SER A 742 -10.86 1.08 39.34
N HIS A 743 -11.86 1.70 39.96
CA HIS A 743 -13.26 1.55 39.56
C HIS A 743 -13.49 2.11 38.17
N ALA A 744 -13.01 3.32 37.88
CA ALA A 744 -13.13 3.91 36.55
C ALA A 744 -12.40 3.09 35.47
N ALA A 745 -11.20 2.58 35.78
CA ALA A 745 -10.46 1.71 34.87
C ALA A 745 -11.21 0.38 34.59
N GLN A 746 -11.89 -0.19 35.60
CA GLN A 746 -12.69 -1.41 35.44
C GLN A 746 -13.92 -1.19 34.55
N ASP A 747 -14.59 -0.05 34.69
CA ASP A 747 -15.68 0.36 33.80
C ASP A 747 -15.19 0.49 32.36
N LEU A 748 -14.06 1.18 32.16
CA LEU A 748 -13.46 1.40 30.84
C LEU A 748 -12.97 0.10 30.19
N LEU A 749 -12.30 -0.77 30.95
CA LEU A 749 -11.81 -2.06 30.46
C LEU A 749 -12.94 -2.89 29.84
N SER A 750 -14.15 -2.79 30.38
CA SER A 750 -15.31 -3.52 29.86
C SER A 750 -15.85 -3.01 28.52
N MET A 751 -15.40 -1.84 28.05
CA MET A 751 -15.88 -1.17 26.84
C MET A 751 -15.02 -1.45 25.59
N TYR A 752 -13.78 -1.92 25.74
CA TYR A 752 -12.87 -2.14 24.62
C TYR A 752 -13.13 -3.47 23.90
N GLU A 753 -12.89 -3.49 22.58
CA GLU A 753 -13.15 -4.66 21.71
C GLU A 753 -12.13 -5.80 21.94
N GLY A 754 -10.91 -5.43 22.32
CA GLY A 754 -9.79 -6.36 22.46
C GLY A 754 -9.85 -7.16 23.77
N GLN A 755 -9.58 -8.46 23.68
CA GLN A 755 -9.36 -9.31 24.85
C GLN A 755 -8.06 -8.92 25.59
N SER A 756 -8.07 -9.02 26.92
CA SER A 756 -6.87 -8.79 27.74
C SER A 756 -5.88 -9.95 27.59
N MET A 757 -4.59 -9.65 27.39
CA MET A 757 -3.55 -10.69 27.22
C MET A 757 -3.02 -11.29 28.52
N ILE A 758 -3.37 -10.74 29.69
CA ILE A 758 -3.03 -11.36 30.98
C ILE A 758 -3.99 -12.49 31.39
N ARG A 759 -4.90 -12.87 30.48
CA ARG A 759 -5.91 -13.92 30.64
C ARG A 759 -5.86 -14.85 29.42
N PRO A 760 -6.34 -16.11 29.54
CA PRO A 760 -6.49 -17.00 28.40
C PRO A 760 -7.30 -16.34 27.27
N GLN A 761 -6.80 -16.43 26.04
CA GLN A 761 -7.50 -15.91 24.87
C GLN A 761 -8.61 -16.89 24.45
N ILE A 762 -9.80 -16.37 24.18
CA ILE A 762 -10.93 -17.14 23.69
C ILE A 762 -10.93 -17.01 22.16
N THR A 763 -10.67 -18.12 21.47
CA THR A 763 -10.58 -18.16 20.00
C THR A 763 -11.93 -18.30 19.32
N GLU A 764 -12.88 -18.96 19.99
CA GLU A 764 -14.24 -19.17 19.53
C GLU A 764 -15.20 -19.29 20.72
N LYS A 765 -16.43 -18.78 20.58
CA LYS A 765 -17.48 -18.92 21.59
C LYS A 765 -18.87 -18.84 20.97
N ASP A 766 -19.76 -19.76 21.36
CA ASP A 766 -21.16 -19.81 20.90
C ASP A 766 -21.29 -19.79 19.35
N GLY A 767 -20.41 -20.51 18.66
CA GLY A 767 -20.35 -20.56 17.18
C GLY A 767 -19.78 -19.29 16.51
N ARG A 768 -19.22 -18.36 17.30
CA ARG A 768 -18.58 -17.13 16.80
C ARG A 768 -17.08 -17.22 16.97
N GLN A 769 -16.35 -16.93 15.91
CA GLN A 769 -14.89 -16.88 15.94
C GLN A 769 -14.42 -15.49 16.38
N ASN A 770 -13.26 -15.43 17.04
CA ASN A 770 -12.59 -14.16 17.31
C ASN A 770 -11.91 -13.66 16.02
N TRP A 771 -12.60 -12.79 15.30
CA TRP A 771 -12.15 -12.21 14.03
C TRP A 771 -11.12 -11.09 14.23
N GLN A 772 -10.12 -11.05 13.36
CA GLN A 772 -9.01 -10.11 13.38
C GLN A 772 -8.94 -9.38 12.05
N PHE A 773 -9.04 -8.05 12.08
CA PHE A 773 -9.06 -7.19 10.90
C PHE A 773 -7.82 -6.29 10.87
N THR A 774 -7.14 -6.27 9.72
CA THR A 774 -6.01 -5.37 9.48
C THR A 774 -6.29 -4.48 8.27
N VAL A 775 -6.36 -3.17 8.50
CA VAL A 775 -6.52 -2.17 7.43
C VAL A 775 -5.17 -1.99 6.73
N MET A 776 -5.10 -2.38 5.46
CA MET A 776 -3.83 -2.42 4.74
C MET A 776 -3.43 -1.06 4.19
N ASN A 777 -2.15 -0.70 4.23
CA ASN A 777 -1.59 0.48 3.58
C ASN A 777 -1.98 0.49 2.09
N THR A 778 -2.63 1.55 1.59
CA THR A 778 -2.83 2.89 2.21
C THR A 778 -4.06 3.05 3.10
N GLY A 779 -5.00 2.11 3.03
CA GLY A 779 -6.19 2.00 3.87
C GLY A 779 -7.50 1.93 3.08
N GLY A 780 -7.43 2.16 1.77
CA GLY A 780 -8.58 2.18 0.88
C GLY A 780 -8.65 1.05 -0.15
N SER A 781 -7.57 0.30 -0.38
CA SER A 781 -7.49 -0.72 -1.43
C SER A 781 -7.87 -2.13 -0.97
N TRP A 782 -7.34 -2.56 0.19
CA TRP A 782 -7.53 -3.91 0.72
C TRP A 782 -7.78 -3.94 2.23
N LEU A 783 -8.44 -5.00 2.67
CA LEU A 783 -8.63 -5.38 4.06
C LEU A 783 -8.14 -6.82 4.25
N ALA A 784 -7.30 -7.09 5.25
CA ALA A 784 -6.96 -8.46 5.60
C ALA A 784 -7.82 -8.96 6.78
N VAL A 785 -8.32 -10.18 6.66
CA VAL A 785 -9.18 -10.84 7.65
C VAL A 785 -8.60 -12.19 8.03
N ARG A 786 -8.58 -12.45 9.34
CA ARG A 786 -8.19 -13.72 9.96
C ARG A 786 -9.10 -14.04 11.12
N SER A 787 -8.99 -15.26 11.64
CA SER A 787 -9.68 -15.68 12.85
C SER A 787 -8.69 -16.33 13.82
N ALA A 788 -8.87 -16.12 15.12
CA ALA A 788 -8.04 -16.81 16.10
C ALA A 788 -8.37 -18.31 16.21
N ALA A 789 -9.57 -18.73 15.76
CA ALA A 789 -9.99 -20.13 15.70
C ALA A 789 -9.25 -20.91 14.60
N HIS A 790 -9.07 -20.31 13.42
CA HIS A 790 -8.30 -20.85 12.31
C HIS A 790 -7.10 -19.95 11.98
N PRO A 791 -6.03 -19.99 12.79
CA PRO A 791 -4.92 -19.06 12.69
C PRO A 791 -4.12 -19.16 11.39
N SER A 792 -4.19 -20.29 10.68
CA SER A 792 -3.49 -20.48 9.41
C SER A 792 -4.22 -19.84 8.23
N TYR A 793 -5.54 -19.65 8.31
CA TYR A 793 -6.32 -19.11 7.20
C TYR A 793 -6.25 -17.58 7.17
N ARG A 794 -6.09 -17.05 5.97
CA ARG A 794 -6.01 -15.61 5.73
C ARG A 794 -6.71 -15.26 4.43
N LEU A 795 -7.59 -14.27 4.50
CA LEU A 795 -8.28 -13.70 3.36
C LEU A 795 -7.94 -12.22 3.24
N VAL A 796 -7.39 -11.81 2.10
CA VAL A 796 -7.23 -10.41 1.74
C VAL A 796 -8.33 -10.04 0.75
N ILE A 797 -9.08 -9.02 1.14
CA ILE A 797 -10.38 -8.64 0.59
C ILE A 797 -10.23 -7.31 -0.15
N PRO A 798 -10.61 -7.24 -1.43
CA PRO A 798 -10.58 -6.01 -2.21
C PRO A 798 -11.70 -5.04 -1.74
N LEU A 799 -11.32 -3.80 -1.50
CA LEU A 799 -12.23 -2.68 -1.24
C LEU A 799 -12.51 -1.85 -2.51
N VAL A 800 -11.75 -2.14 -3.58
CA VAL A 800 -11.85 -1.53 -4.91
C VAL A 800 -11.88 -2.62 -5.99
N ASP A 801 -12.41 -2.31 -7.17
CA ASP A 801 -12.67 -3.30 -8.23
C ASP A 801 -11.43 -3.70 -9.06
N ASP A 802 -10.28 -3.04 -8.86
CA ASP A 802 -9.03 -3.22 -9.59
C ASP A 802 -7.99 -4.08 -8.87
N VAL A 803 -8.35 -4.69 -7.75
CA VAL A 803 -7.47 -5.59 -7.00
C VAL A 803 -8.17 -6.91 -6.70
N GLU A 804 -7.41 -8.00 -6.56
CA GLU A 804 -7.96 -9.34 -6.38
C GLU A 804 -8.31 -9.66 -4.93
N TRP A 805 -9.26 -10.60 -4.77
CA TRP A 805 -9.33 -11.43 -3.59
C TRP A 805 -8.14 -12.37 -3.54
N ARG A 806 -7.63 -12.61 -2.34
CA ARG A 806 -6.48 -13.48 -2.13
C ARG A 806 -6.68 -14.33 -0.88
N PHE A 807 -6.67 -15.64 -1.04
CA PHE A 807 -6.69 -16.60 0.05
C PHE A 807 -5.34 -17.30 0.18
N THR A 808 -4.91 -17.51 1.42
CA THR A 808 -3.75 -18.36 1.74
C THR A 808 -4.01 -19.19 2.99
N ASP A 809 -3.61 -20.47 2.94
CA ASP A 809 -3.41 -21.30 4.13
C ASP A 809 -1.93 -21.27 4.54
N LEU A 810 -1.61 -20.48 5.56
CA LEU A 810 -0.26 -20.27 6.06
C LEU A 810 0.39 -21.53 6.64
N ALA A 811 -0.38 -22.60 6.89
CA ALA A 811 0.20 -23.89 7.28
C ALA A 811 0.88 -24.58 6.08
N GLN A 812 0.33 -24.40 4.87
CA GLN A 812 0.85 -24.98 3.63
C GLN A 812 1.79 -24.01 2.90
N ASP A 813 1.52 -22.71 2.97
CA ASP A 813 2.28 -21.65 2.33
C ASP A 813 2.61 -20.52 3.34
N PRO A 814 3.52 -20.77 4.30
CA PRO A 814 3.81 -19.86 5.42
C PRO A 814 4.40 -18.51 5.00
N ILE A 815 4.96 -18.45 3.80
CA ILE A 815 5.55 -17.23 3.22
C ILE A 815 4.75 -16.73 2.01
N GLU A 816 3.53 -17.23 1.80
CA GLU A 816 2.58 -16.82 0.77
C GLU A 816 3.12 -16.65 -0.66
N LEU A 817 3.96 -17.59 -1.12
CA LEU A 817 4.49 -17.60 -2.49
C LEU A 817 3.45 -18.00 -3.54
N HIS A 818 2.46 -18.80 -3.15
CA HIS A 818 1.46 -19.41 -4.03
C HIS A 818 0.03 -19.19 -3.52
N PRO A 819 -0.39 -17.93 -3.32
CA PRO A 819 -1.74 -17.60 -2.91
C PRO A 819 -2.76 -17.92 -4.02
N VAL A 820 -3.98 -18.28 -3.63
CA VAL A 820 -5.11 -18.40 -4.57
C VAL A 820 -5.72 -17.02 -4.76
N LYS A 821 -5.79 -16.55 -6.01
CA LYS A 821 -6.23 -15.19 -6.36
C LYS A 821 -7.36 -15.22 -7.38
N ASP A 822 -8.38 -14.41 -7.19
CA ASP A 822 -9.44 -14.19 -8.18
C ASP A 822 -10.05 -12.79 -8.02
N PHE A 823 -10.47 -12.14 -9.11
CA PHE A 823 -11.24 -10.90 -9.04
C PHE A 823 -12.67 -11.11 -8.52
N ASN A 824 -13.20 -12.33 -8.65
CA ASN A 824 -14.56 -12.67 -8.26
C ASN A 824 -14.56 -13.67 -7.10
N LEU A 825 -15.24 -13.32 -6.01
CA LEU A 825 -15.33 -14.15 -4.81
C LEU A 825 -15.96 -15.54 -5.06
N VAL A 826 -16.94 -15.64 -5.95
CA VAL A 826 -17.60 -16.92 -6.27
C VAL A 826 -16.67 -17.84 -7.06
N ASP A 827 -15.85 -17.27 -7.94
CA ASP A 827 -14.85 -18.05 -8.68
C ASP A 827 -13.66 -18.44 -7.78
N LEU A 828 -13.28 -17.57 -6.83
CA LEU A 828 -12.33 -17.92 -5.77
C LEU A 828 -12.84 -19.14 -4.99
N ALA A 829 -14.08 -19.09 -4.49
CA ALA A 829 -14.69 -20.18 -3.73
C ALA A 829 -14.71 -21.49 -4.54
N LYS A 830 -15.07 -21.45 -5.82
CA LYS A 830 -15.04 -22.65 -6.71
C LYS A 830 -13.63 -23.21 -6.91
N THR A 831 -12.63 -22.34 -6.99
CA THR A 831 -11.22 -22.77 -7.10
C THR A 831 -10.79 -23.44 -5.80
N LEU A 832 -11.15 -22.87 -4.66
CA LEU A 832 -10.88 -23.46 -3.34
C LEU A 832 -11.63 -24.78 -3.12
N GLU A 833 -12.87 -24.93 -3.62
CA GLU A 833 -13.61 -26.21 -3.58
C GLU A 833 -12.88 -27.34 -4.33
N ALA A 834 -12.11 -27.01 -5.36
CA ALA A 834 -11.35 -27.99 -6.14
C ALA A 834 -10.02 -28.37 -5.45
N ASP A 835 -9.38 -27.41 -4.81
CA ASP A 835 -8.00 -27.56 -4.30
C ASP A 835 -7.93 -27.83 -2.77
N TYR A 836 -8.98 -27.47 -2.02
CA TYR A 836 -9.04 -27.54 -0.55
C TYR A 836 -10.26 -28.32 -0.05
N ASN A 837 -10.31 -28.52 1.28
CA ASN A 837 -11.45 -29.15 1.93
C ASN A 837 -12.68 -28.19 1.98
N PRO A 838 -13.91 -28.72 2.17
CA PRO A 838 -15.10 -27.89 2.29
C PRO A 838 -15.04 -26.85 3.42
N GLU A 839 -14.33 -27.16 4.51
CA GLU A 839 -14.17 -26.27 5.67
C GLU A 839 -13.47 -24.96 5.32
N VAL A 840 -12.48 -24.97 4.42
CA VAL A 840 -11.82 -23.75 3.93
C VAL A 840 -12.82 -22.84 3.20
N VAL A 841 -13.69 -23.43 2.39
CA VAL A 841 -14.68 -22.68 1.61
C VAL A 841 -15.75 -22.07 2.53
N ASP A 842 -16.19 -22.83 3.53
CA ASP A 842 -17.11 -22.33 4.55
C ASP A 842 -16.47 -21.20 5.38
N TRP A 843 -15.19 -21.33 5.74
CA TRP A 843 -14.46 -20.26 6.43
C TRP A 843 -14.30 -19.00 5.59
N VAL A 844 -13.95 -19.12 4.30
CA VAL A 844 -13.83 -17.97 3.38
C VAL A 844 -15.17 -17.26 3.20
N ARG A 845 -16.25 -18.04 3.15
CA ARG A 845 -17.61 -17.51 3.09
C ARG A 845 -17.95 -16.73 4.36
N ASP A 846 -17.72 -17.30 5.55
CA ASP A 846 -17.94 -16.62 6.82
C ASP A 846 -17.10 -15.33 6.90
N ALA A 847 -15.81 -15.41 6.57
CA ALA A 847 -14.91 -14.27 6.58
C ALA A 847 -15.39 -13.13 5.66
N ALA A 848 -15.90 -13.45 4.46
CA ALA A 848 -16.39 -12.46 3.51
C ALA A 848 -17.67 -11.74 4.02
N HIS A 849 -18.65 -12.49 4.54
CA HIS A 849 -19.89 -11.91 5.06
C HIS A 849 -19.66 -11.12 6.36
N VAL A 850 -18.81 -11.63 7.25
CA VAL A 850 -18.39 -10.92 8.46
C VAL A 850 -17.68 -9.60 8.10
N ALA A 851 -16.81 -9.61 7.10
CA ALA A 851 -16.13 -8.40 6.63
C ALA A 851 -17.07 -7.37 5.98
N GLU A 852 -18.07 -7.82 5.22
CA GLU A 852 -19.12 -6.96 4.64
C GLU A 852 -19.88 -6.17 5.70
N TRP A 853 -20.33 -6.84 6.76
CA TRP A 853 -20.94 -6.18 7.91
C TRP A 853 -19.94 -5.28 8.63
N TRP A 854 -18.74 -5.79 8.92
CA TRP A 854 -17.74 -5.09 9.73
C TRP A 854 -17.24 -3.79 9.08
N VAL A 855 -17.02 -3.74 7.76
CA VAL A 855 -16.61 -2.50 7.07
C VAL A 855 -17.69 -1.42 7.18
N THR A 856 -18.96 -1.82 7.07
CA THR A 856 -20.08 -0.90 7.22
C THR A 856 -20.15 -0.35 8.65
N GLU A 857 -19.97 -1.21 9.65
CA GLU A 857 -19.89 -0.82 11.06
C GLU A 857 -18.70 0.07 11.36
N ASN A 858 -17.51 -0.25 10.84
CA ASN A 858 -16.32 0.56 10.99
C ASN A 858 -16.60 2.01 10.56
N TRP A 859 -17.20 2.22 9.38
CA TRP A 859 -17.56 3.56 8.93
C TRP A 859 -18.59 4.25 9.84
N MET A 860 -19.57 3.52 10.35
CA MET A 860 -20.57 4.08 11.27
C MET A 860 -19.96 4.46 12.62
N ARG A 861 -19.11 3.61 13.21
CA ARG A 861 -18.37 3.86 14.45
C ARG A 861 -17.53 5.12 14.32
N TYR A 862 -16.82 5.28 13.20
CA TYR A 862 -16.00 6.47 12.92
C TYR A 862 -16.80 7.72 12.48
N ARG A 863 -18.12 7.61 12.31
CA ARG A 863 -18.98 8.64 11.69
C ARG A 863 -18.50 9.07 10.30
N TYR A 864 -17.80 8.17 9.63
CA TYR A 864 -17.22 8.40 8.32
C TYR A 864 -18.33 8.45 7.27
N ARG A 865 -18.44 9.59 6.59
CA ARG A 865 -19.33 9.75 5.44
C ARG A 865 -18.48 9.63 4.18
N GLY A 866 -18.37 8.43 3.64
CA GLY A 866 -17.65 8.18 2.39
C GLY A 866 -18.10 9.13 1.27
N ARG A 867 -17.19 9.44 0.33
CA ARG A 867 -17.43 10.38 -0.79
C ARG A 867 -18.64 10.02 -1.68
N GLY A 868 -19.19 8.80 -1.57
CA GLY A 868 -20.38 8.34 -2.31
C GLY A 868 -21.72 8.89 -1.80
N LYS A 869 -21.92 9.08 -0.49
CA LYS A 869 -23.23 9.50 0.06
C LYS A 869 -23.52 11.01 -0.10
N GLY A 870 -22.55 11.81 -0.53
CA GLY A 870 -22.70 13.25 -0.75
C GLY A 870 -23.57 13.63 -1.96
N LYS A 871 -23.85 12.68 -2.88
CA LYS A 871 -24.65 12.95 -4.09
C LYS A 871 -26.11 12.49 -4.00
N GLU A 872 -26.48 11.63 -3.06
CA GLU A 872 -27.86 11.16 -2.92
C GLU A 872 -28.77 12.14 -2.15
N LYS A 873 -28.22 13.03 -1.31
CA LYS A 873 -29.02 14.03 -0.56
C LYS A 873 -29.47 15.28 -1.34
N LYS A 874 -29.57 15.21 -2.67
CA LYS A 874 -30.17 16.29 -3.49
C LYS A 874 -31.42 15.87 -4.28
N LYS A 875 -31.95 14.70 -4.01
CA LYS A 875 -33.29 14.31 -4.47
C LYS A 875 -34.03 13.67 -3.30
N ASP A 876 -34.61 14.53 -2.47
CA ASP A 876 -35.93 14.36 -1.85
C ASP A 876 -36.37 15.73 -1.30
#